data_AF-A0A6L4AG32-F1
#
_entry.id   AF-A0A6L4AG32-F1
#
_cell.length_a   1.000
_cell.length_b   1.000
_cell.length_c   1.000
_cell.angle_alpha   90.00
_cell.angle_beta   90.00
_cell.angle_gamma   90.00
#
_symmetry.space_group_name_H-M   'P 1'
#
loop_
_entity.id
_entity.type
_entity.pdbx_description
1 polymer ?
#
loop_
_entity_poly.entity_id
_entity_poly.type
_entity_poly.pdbx_seq_one_letter_code
_entity_poly.pdbx_strand_id
1 'polypeptide(L)'
;MPRRQEQASQSALCLANLVREDGSFLYRFDSRTGEPLGGYNILRHAGAIWALLDAYRDFRDERLLSGARRATHYLLASSLRFYRSYASVCICEDNTIKLGGNALAALALLSVFAVTRERLLLTLAEQLCQFMLDQRREHGDLVHKRYFESGKISAFRSMYYTGEALLAILTLHELTGERRWLDAAIEIEEPLAVEGYGVAEQSHWMLYALERLARFSPSPVYSRHAAAIAAHILDNPEYLAWQRSTPIACRTEGLLAFLRQPVSGDDKDSALRARCLEQAEHNLDLQMAFRLADGAFIRGGNDRRHHEVRIDYIQHNISSLLQYSRLNQLRQPIGNLHESPAEIHRASKNQELPPTSAENFSSEKTVLWRVRDLQPILGGRWLGEVDDNLAITGVNYYAGQVQPGDLVFTTNPNTWRSTSYRDTGTIIPHLLTERQAAAVVTDRLTEQCTYPGPVLVVEDTRDALDRLGKAARSRMQGTVVAVTGSAGKTTTKELIRFLLSRQDNTQGSRKNYNHGPGVSLMLAETPPDTRFGVYEFSVDLPRVTAKKAEILRPHVAVITNIHPDHLQFYGTMEKLADQKCLLFKSLAPEGTAILNRESALHERQLKNARAAGVKNIVTVGRDKQADLWVEKCILGPESSNVSVRFHEKTATFQVGQPGMHIVMNCLCALAAVHAAGGDWLRAASDIADAPVLPRRNEIHSLPVADGDITLIDDTFSANPASIQAGLEVLGLTPLSQRGRRIAIMGEIRELGETSPQLHAALAPYVLEAGVDILFTVGHDLEGIWKCLPPDMKGKHSEDPETIADAVVKEMKAGDIVWVKGSRRSTAKLELILSAILEAGEKAPRKSSHTLLPDVLPAAGDSQPATTLKTGGRNVANAIDVLFVGDTAFGENYQDQYARAGGTNILASRGYDAPLAKMRRLLTEADLVIANLETPLTDLDKSPLQGRKTWVHRGDPLLTPQHLLANNIGVVGLANNHMFDYGEPGFQQTMDSLEQAGIQFFGGGRNLAEASRPFLWNHTLEGQEVTLAVIALYAGPSPGKDRHGVYATDDRAGLNPASMDRIGREIARIREHFPNPFVILFPHWGANYQWRTDRQASLARKMLAMGADLILGHGAHMIQELAREDRRWTVFSLGNFMFNSKGRYGKLSAPPYSAVARLRIQVVDGTLDRSLHLYPIVTDNRITDYLNRFVTEDEFGEIVTLWTDRYTGDFLRDVACNREEVGGESRFFLELRL
;
A
#
# COMPACT_ATOMS: atom_id res chain seq x y z
N MET A 1 -0.62 30.60 -37.33
CA MET A 1 -0.28 29.32 -36.69
C MET A 1 0.31 29.48 -35.28
N PRO A 2 1.50 30.06 -35.04
CA PRO A 2 2.23 29.88 -33.76
C PRO A 2 1.40 30.16 -32.50
N ARG A 3 0.73 31.33 -32.45
CA ARG A 3 -0.13 31.74 -31.31
C ARG A 3 -1.21 30.73 -30.91
N ARG A 4 -1.73 29.90 -31.83
CA ARG A 4 -2.76 28.87 -31.51
C ARG A 4 -2.15 27.66 -30.81
N GLN A 5 -0.92 27.26 -31.17
CA GLN A 5 -0.20 26.15 -30.54
C GLN A 5 0.40 26.57 -29.18
N GLU A 6 0.91 27.80 -29.12
CA GLU A 6 1.32 28.49 -27.89
C GLU A 6 0.17 28.57 -26.88
N GLN A 7 -1.01 29.01 -27.32
CA GLN A 7 -2.22 29.01 -26.49
C GLN A 7 -2.61 27.61 -26.01
N ALA A 8 -2.56 26.59 -26.86
CA ALA A 8 -2.88 25.21 -26.46
C ALA A 8 -1.93 24.68 -25.38
N SER A 9 -0.64 25.00 -25.46
CA SER A 9 0.36 24.66 -24.42
C SER A 9 0.09 25.39 -23.10
N GLN A 10 -0.13 26.72 -23.15
CA GLN A 10 -0.47 27.51 -21.97
C GLN A 10 -1.75 27.00 -21.29
N SER A 11 -2.79 26.68 -22.08
CA SER A 11 -4.05 26.16 -21.58
C SER A 11 -3.94 24.75 -21.00
N ALA A 12 -3.10 23.88 -21.59
CA ALA A 12 -2.82 22.55 -21.02
C ALA A 12 -2.10 22.66 -19.67
N LEU A 13 -1.14 23.58 -19.55
CA LEU A 13 -0.47 23.86 -18.28
C LEU A 13 -1.42 24.49 -17.24
N CYS A 14 -2.34 25.36 -17.66
CA CYS A 14 -3.42 25.84 -16.81
C CYS A 14 -4.27 24.66 -16.28
N LEU A 15 -4.70 23.75 -17.16
CA LEU A 15 -5.47 22.56 -16.76
C LEU A 15 -4.71 21.65 -15.78
N ALA A 16 -3.40 21.48 -15.96
CA ALA A 16 -2.56 20.72 -15.03
C ALA A 16 -2.38 21.41 -13.67
N ASN A 17 -2.26 22.74 -13.67
CA ASN A 17 -2.20 23.55 -12.44
C ASN A 17 -3.53 23.55 -11.67
N LEU A 18 -4.66 23.26 -12.33
CA LEU A 18 -5.94 23.02 -11.64
C LEU A 18 -5.98 21.66 -10.92
N VAL A 19 -5.06 20.71 -11.17
CA VAL A 19 -4.99 19.44 -10.42
C VAL A 19 -4.31 19.66 -9.06
N ARG A 20 -5.10 19.59 -8.00
CA ARG A 20 -4.66 19.76 -6.61
C ARG A 20 -3.78 18.61 -6.13
N GLU A 21 -3.33 18.70 -4.89
CA GLU A 21 -2.45 17.70 -4.26
C GLU A 21 -3.15 16.35 -4.03
N ASP A 22 -4.45 16.34 -3.75
CA ASP A 22 -5.29 15.14 -3.63
C ASP A 22 -5.65 14.51 -4.99
N GLY A 23 -5.26 15.14 -6.11
CA GLY A 23 -5.66 14.77 -7.46
C GLY A 23 -7.04 15.27 -7.89
N SER A 24 -7.83 15.89 -7.01
CA SER A 24 -9.06 16.56 -7.45
C SER A 24 -8.73 17.82 -8.24
N PHE A 25 -9.56 18.15 -9.23
CA PHE A 25 -9.42 19.44 -9.91
C PHE A 25 -9.99 20.57 -9.04
N LEU A 26 -9.45 21.79 -9.16
CA LEU A 26 -10.23 23.02 -8.97
C LEU A 26 -11.25 23.09 -10.11
N TYR A 27 -12.31 22.30 -9.96
CA TYR A 27 -13.22 21.89 -11.01
C TYR A 27 -13.98 23.07 -11.67
N ARG A 28 -14.32 24.10 -10.88
CA ARG A 28 -15.10 25.26 -11.31
C ARG A 28 -14.84 26.47 -10.42
N PHE A 29 -14.77 27.68 -10.98
CA PHE A 29 -14.56 28.94 -10.26
C PHE A 29 -15.06 30.17 -11.06
N ASP A 30 -15.22 31.33 -10.40
CA ASP A 30 -15.45 32.61 -11.09
C ASP A 30 -14.10 33.25 -11.47
N SER A 31 -13.93 33.65 -12.73
CA SER A 31 -12.66 34.17 -13.26
C SER A 31 -12.20 35.50 -12.66
N ARG A 32 -13.05 36.21 -11.90
CA ARG A 32 -12.76 37.54 -11.33
C ARG A 32 -12.39 37.49 -9.86
N THR A 33 -13.00 36.59 -9.10
CA THR A 33 -12.76 36.43 -7.66
C THR A 33 -11.85 35.24 -7.33
N GLY A 34 -11.72 34.28 -8.26
CA GLY A 34 -11.02 33.01 -8.03
C GLY A 34 -11.78 32.06 -7.09
N GLU A 35 -13.00 32.41 -6.66
CA GLU A 35 -13.75 31.63 -5.68
C GLU A 35 -14.24 30.29 -6.27
N PRO A 36 -14.01 29.15 -5.58
CA PRO A 36 -14.47 27.85 -6.05
C PRO A 36 -16.01 27.76 -6.08
N LEU A 37 -16.53 27.20 -7.16
CA LEU A 37 -17.95 26.93 -7.36
C LEU A 37 -18.22 25.43 -7.25
N GLY A 38 -19.27 25.04 -6.51
CA GLY A 38 -19.59 23.63 -6.24
C GLY A 38 -20.09 22.83 -7.45
N GLY A 39 -20.58 21.60 -7.21
CA GLY A 39 -21.15 20.73 -8.25
C GLY A 39 -20.12 20.00 -9.10
N TYR A 40 -19.16 19.35 -8.43
CA TYR A 40 -18.14 18.47 -9.04
C TYR A 40 -18.78 17.39 -9.92
N ASN A 41 -18.06 16.88 -10.92
CA ASN A 41 -18.55 15.77 -11.74
C ASN A 41 -17.42 14.89 -12.29
N ILE A 42 -17.49 13.58 -12.05
CA ILE A 42 -16.43 12.62 -12.37
C ILE A 42 -16.26 12.37 -13.87
N LEU A 43 -17.34 12.47 -14.66
CA LEU A 43 -17.28 12.33 -16.12
C LEU A 43 -16.35 13.40 -16.73
N ARG A 44 -16.45 14.65 -16.26
CA ARG A 44 -15.57 15.76 -16.64
C ARG A 44 -14.16 15.64 -16.06
N HIS A 45 -14.01 15.07 -14.87
CA HIS A 45 -12.70 14.72 -14.33
C HIS A 45 -11.97 13.80 -15.32
N ALA A 46 -12.62 12.70 -15.76
CA ALA A 46 -12.03 11.74 -16.68
C ALA A 46 -11.71 12.35 -18.07
N GLY A 47 -12.62 13.18 -18.62
CA GLY A 47 -12.36 13.93 -19.85
C GLY A 47 -11.16 14.88 -19.75
N ALA A 48 -10.95 15.52 -18.60
CA ALA A 48 -9.80 16.38 -18.35
C ALA A 48 -8.48 15.60 -18.24
N ILE A 49 -8.47 14.38 -17.67
CA ILE A 49 -7.29 13.48 -17.72
C ILE A 49 -6.91 13.19 -19.17
N TRP A 50 -7.89 12.83 -20.01
CA TRP A 50 -7.64 12.52 -21.42
C TRP A 50 -6.99 13.70 -22.17
N ALA A 51 -7.49 14.92 -22.00
CA ALA A 51 -6.90 16.11 -22.62
C ALA A 51 -5.49 16.45 -22.09
N LEU A 52 -5.19 16.18 -20.82
CA LEU A 52 -3.82 16.32 -20.29
C LEU A 52 -2.84 15.35 -20.97
N LEU A 53 -3.24 14.09 -21.21
CA LEU A 53 -2.41 13.14 -21.96
C LEU A 53 -2.29 13.50 -23.44
N ASP A 54 -3.38 13.95 -24.07
CA ASP A 54 -3.32 14.31 -25.49
C ASP A 54 -2.46 15.54 -25.74
N ALA A 55 -2.44 16.51 -24.82
CA ALA A 55 -1.48 17.61 -24.80
C ALA A 55 -0.04 17.14 -24.47
N TYR A 56 0.14 16.18 -23.56
CA TYR A 56 1.45 15.61 -23.24
C TYR A 56 2.11 14.92 -24.46
N ARG A 57 1.33 14.29 -25.34
CA ARG A 57 1.86 13.68 -26.58
C ARG A 57 2.59 14.69 -27.46
N ASP A 58 2.07 15.90 -27.57
CA ASP A 58 2.55 16.98 -28.45
C ASP A 58 3.59 17.88 -27.76
N PHE A 59 3.51 18.09 -26.44
CA PHE A 59 4.38 19.02 -25.71
C PHE A 59 5.42 18.37 -24.78
N ARG A 60 5.23 17.11 -24.38
CA ARG A 60 6.13 16.33 -23.49
C ARG A 60 6.48 17.00 -22.15
N ASP A 61 5.61 17.88 -21.66
CA ASP A 61 5.80 18.56 -20.38
C ASP A 61 5.33 17.66 -19.22
N GLU A 62 6.28 17.23 -18.39
CA GLU A 62 6.05 16.33 -17.25
C GLU A 62 5.02 16.85 -16.22
N ARG A 63 4.71 18.15 -16.20
CA ARG A 63 3.63 18.69 -15.36
C ARG A 63 2.26 18.18 -15.80
N LEU A 64 2.07 17.95 -17.11
CA LEU A 64 0.85 17.38 -17.68
C LEU A 64 0.69 15.91 -17.26
N LEU A 65 1.76 15.11 -17.40
CA LEU A 65 1.76 13.70 -17.00
C LEU A 65 1.61 13.53 -15.47
N SER A 66 2.32 14.34 -14.69
CA SER A 66 2.23 14.36 -13.22
C SER A 66 0.83 14.76 -12.74
N GLY A 67 0.22 15.80 -13.34
CA GLY A 67 -1.17 16.17 -13.10
C GLY A 67 -2.13 15.04 -13.44
N ALA A 68 -1.99 14.43 -14.62
CA ALA A 68 -2.84 13.34 -15.06
C ALA A 68 -2.74 12.07 -14.19
N ARG A 69 -1.54 11.70 -13.71
CA ARG A 69 -1.37 10.56 -12.79
C ARG A 69 -2.02 10.82 -11.44
N ARG A 70 -1.89 12.03 -10.85
CA ARG A 70 -2.62 12.41 -9.62
C ARG A 70 -4.14 12.36 -9.81
N ALA A 71 -4.62 12.94 -10.90
CA ALA A 71 -6.04 12.93 -11.26
C ALA A 71 -6.57 11.49 -11.43
N THR A 72 -5.81 10.63 -12.11
CA THR A 72 -6.17 9.20 -12.27
C THR A 72 -6.25 8.45 -10.94
N HIS A 73 -5.35 8.74 -10.00
CA HIS A 73 -5.43 8.20 -8.64
C HIS A 73 -6.73 8.63 -7.92
N TYR A 74 -7.08 9.91 -8.00
CA TYR A 74 -8.35 10.42 -7.46
C TYR A 74 -9.57 9.78 -8.13
N LEU A 75 -9.57 9.65 -9.46
CA LEU A 75 -10.65 9.01 -10.23
C LEU A 75 -10.92 7.59 -9.74
N LEU A 76 -9.87 6.78 -9.58
CA LEU A 76 -9.97 5.41 -9.09
C LEU A 76 -10.44 5.38 -7.63
N ALA A 77 -9.76 6.07 -6.72
CA ALA A 77 -10.08 6.04 -5.29
C ALA A 77 -11.49 6.56 -4.98
N SER A 78 -11.91 7.66 -5.60
CA SER A 78 -13.24 8.24 -5.37
C SER A 78 -14.37 7.36 -5.88
N SER A 79 -14.22 6.76 -7.07
CA SER A 79 -15.39 6.38 -7.89
C SER A 79 -15.37 4.96 -8.47
N LEU A 80 -14.25 4.21 -8.41
CA LEU A 80 -14.21 2.81 -8.83
C LEU A 80 -14.95 1.92 -7.82
N ARG A 81 -15.85 1.05 -8.27
CA ARG A 81 -16.59 0.08 -7.44
C ARG A 81 -16.76 -1.25 -8.17
N PHE A 82 -16.66 -2.36 -7.44
CA PHE A 82 -17.08 -3.68 -7.93
C PHE A 82 -18.61 -3.72 -8.09
N TYR A 83 -19.11 -4.41 -9.12
CA TYR A 83 -20.54 -4.46 -9.42
C TYR A 83 -21.03 -5.91 -9.54
N ARG A 84 -21.86 -6.32 -8.57
CA ARG A 84 -22.51 -7.64 -8.44
C ARG A 84 -21.60 -8.87 -8.36
N SER A 85 -20.30 -8.74 -8.62
CA SER A 85 -19.26 -9.73 -8.32
C SER A 85 -17.89 -9.04 -8.28
N TYR A 86 -16.89 -9.70 -7.70
CA TYR A 86 -15.49 -9.24 -7.73
C TYR A 86 -14.85 -9.25 -9.14
N ALA A 87 -15.53 -9.80 -10.16
CA ALA A 87 -15.00 -9.90 -11.53
C ALA A 87 -15.27 -8.67 -12.42
N SER A 88 -16.19 -7.78 -12.02
CA SER A 88 -16.64 -6.64 -12.82
C SER A 88 -16.51 -5.33 -12.03
N VAL A 89 -15.79 -4.35 -12.56
CA VAL A 89 -15.71 -2.99 -11.99
C VAL A 89 -16.49 -1.99 -12.82
N CYS A 90 -16.93 -0.92 -12.18
CA CYS A 90 -17.60 0.23 -12.80
C CYS A 90 -17.17 1.53 -12.12
N ILE A 91 -17.40 2.65 -12.80
CA ILE A 91 -17.39 4.00 -12.21
C ILE A 91 -18.80 4.35 -11.75
N CYS A 92 -18.95 4.63 -10.45
CA CYS A 92 -20.21 5.00 -9.81
C CYS A 92 -20.10 6.38 -9.14
N GLU A 93 -21.05 7.26 -9.45
CA GLU A 93 -21.18 8.61 -8.91
C GLU A 93 -22.60 8.76 -8.34
N ASP A 94 -22.75 9.06 -7.05
CA ASP A 94 -24.04 9.25 -6.35
C ASP A 94 -25.07 8.12 -6.60
N ASN A 95 -24.68 6.86 -6.35
CA ASN A 95 -25.50 5.66 -6.62
C ASN A 95 -25.92 5.54 -8.11
N THR A 96 -25.19 6.17 -9.04
CA THR A 96 -25.46 6.08 -10.48
C THR A 96 -24.23 5.70 -11.30
N ILE A 97 -24.38 4.64 -12.07
CA ILE A 97 -23.46 4.20 -13.11
C ILE A 97 -23.90 4.91 -14.41
N LYS A 98 -23.03 5.73 -14.98
CA LYS A 98 -23.27 6.48 -16.22
C LYS A 98 -22.34 5.97 -17.30
N LEU A 99 -22.86 5.62 -18.48
CA LEU A 99 -22.08 5.06 -19.59
C LEU A 99 -20.89 5.95 -19.95
N GLY A 100 -21.13 7.24 -20.20
CA GLY A 100 -20.07 8.21 -20.50
C GLY A 100 -19.01 8.37 -19.40
N GLY A 101 -19.41 8.22 -18.13
CA GLY A 101 -18.49 8.26 -16.99
C GLY A 101 -17.58 7.02 -16.92
N ASN A 102 -18.06 5.86 -17.37
CA ASN A 102 -17.27 4.64 -17.46
C ASN A 102 -16.39 4.67 -18.72
N ALA A 103 -16.93 5.15 -19.84
CA ALA A 103 -16.22 5.31 -21.10
C ALA A 103 -15.04 6.27 -21.02
N LEU A 104 -15.25 7.50 -20.53
CA LEU A 104 -14.16 8.48 -20.40
C LEU A 104 -13.14 8.05 -19.33
N ALA A 105 -13.55 7.29 -18.30
CA ALA A 105 -12.60 6.72 -17.35
C ALA A 105 -11.74 5.62 -17.98
N ALA A 106 -12.33 4.71 -18.77
CA ALA A 106 -11.55 3.74 -19.54
C ALA A 106 -10.60 4.43 -20.51
N LEU A 107 -11.06 5.45 -21.26
CA LEU A 107 -10.23 6.25 -22.16
C LEU A 107 -9.08 6.98 -21.43
N ALA A 108 -9.33 7.52 -20.23
CA ALA A 108 -8.32 8.13 -19.38
C ALA A 108 -7.26 7.11 -18.92
N LEU A 109 -7.68 5.95 -18.40
CA LEU A 109 -6.79 4.86 -17.97
C LEU A 109 -5.93 4.34 -19.13
N LEU A 110 -6.52 4.13 -20.31
CA LEU A 110 -5.82 3.74 -21.53
C LEU A 110 -4.79 4.78 -21.97
N SER A 111 -5.11 6.07 -21.82
CA SER A 111 -4.21 7.16 -22.20
C SER A 111 -3.03 7.30 -21.25
N VAL A 112 -3.25 7.09 -19.95
CA VAL A 112 -2.14 7.00 -18.97
C VAL A 112 -1.30 5.76 -19.25
N PHE A 113 -1.93 4.58 -19.43
CA PHE A 113 -1.25 3.33 -19.76
C PHE A 113 -0.39 3.44 -21.02
N ALA A 114 -0.85 4.12 -22.07
CA ALA A 114 -0.09 4.32 -23.30
C ALA A 114 1.26 5.06 -23.06
N VAL A 115 1.36 5.84 -21.99
CA VAL A 115 2.59 6.54 -21.55
C VAL A 115 3.34 5.74 -20.48
N THR A 116 2.67 5.36 -19.37
CA THR A 116 3.35 4.79 -18.18
C THR A 116 3.54 3.28 -18.22
N ARG A 117 2.82 2.58 -19.10
CA ARG A 117 2.80 1.11 -19.24
C ARG A 117 2.41 0.33 -17.96
N GLU A 118 1.79 1.01 -17.00
CA GLU A 118 1.25 0.43 -15.77
C GLU A 118 0.13 -0.59 -16.08
N ARG A 119 0.45 -1.89 -16.11
CA ARG A 119 -0.48 -2.96 -16.55
C ARG A 119 -1.81 -3.00 -15.78
N LEU A 120 -1.85 -2.54 -14.53
CA LEU A 120 -3.09 -2.45 -13.75
C LEU A 120 -4.12 -1.51 -14.40
N LEU A 121 -3.68 -0.39 -14.98
CA LEU A 121 -4.56 0.58 -15.64
C LEU A 121 -5.18 -0.01 -16.91
N LEU A 122 -4.43 -0.83 -17.65
CA LEU A 122 -4.96 -1.61 -18.78
C LEU A 122 -6.00 -2.62 -18.31
N THR A 123 -5.71 -3.43 -17.29
CA THR A 123 -6.68 -4.43 -16.77
C THR A 123 -7.97 -3.79 -16.26
N LEU A 124 -7.89 -2.62 -15.60
CA LEU A 124 -9.07 -1.88 -15.18
C LEU A 124 -9.85 -1.30 -16.38
N ALA A 125 -9.16 -0.82 -17.42
CA ALA A 125 -9.81 -0.38 -18.65
C ALA A 125 -10.46 -1.52 -19.44
N GLU A 126 -9.82 -2.69 -19.51
CA GLU A 126 -10.39 -3.92 -20.08
C GLU A 126 -11.68 -4.32 -19.35
N GLN A 127 -11.69 -4.30 -18.01
CA GLN A 127 -12.87 -4.58 -17.21
C GLN A 127 -13.98 -3.54 -17.38
N LEU A 128 -13.65 -2.24 -17.47
CA LEU A 128 -14.63 -1.18 -17.74
C LEU A 128 -15.24 -1.30 -19.14
N CYS A 129 -14.43 -1.62 -20.16
CA CYS A 129 -14.91 -1.86 -21.52
C CYS A 129 -15.76 -3.13 -21.60
N GLN A 130 -15.35 -4.23 -20.96
CA GLN A 130 -16.16 -5.44 -20.85
C GLN A 130 -17.49 -5.16 -20.15
N PHE A 131 -17.46 -4.46 -19.00
CA PHE A 131 -18.66 -4.05 -18.29
C PHE A 131 -19.59 -3.23 -19.19
N MET A 132 -19.09 -2.30 -20.01
CA MET A 132 -19.95 -1.59 -20.97
C MET A 132 -20.56 -2.51 -22.04
N LEU A 133 -19.81 -3.47 -22.58
CA LEU A 133 -20.32 -4.46 -23.55
C LEU A 133 -21.35 -5.43 -22.95
N ASP A 134 -21.22 -5.75 -21.65
CA ASP A 134 -22.18 -6.55 -20.87
C ASP A 134 -23.48 -5.77 -20.58
N GLN A 135 -23.56 -4.51 -20.99
CA GLN A 135 -24.74 -3.64 -20.90
C GLN A 135 -25.38 -3.36 -22.27
N ARG A 136 -25.14 -4.19 -23.29
CA ARG A 136 -25.82 -4.11 -24.59
C ARG A 136 -27.33 -4.39 -24.50
N ARG A 137 -28.11 -3.73 -25.36
CA ARG A 137 -29.55 -3.93 -25.57
C ARG A 137 -29.80 -4.69 -26.88
N GLU A 138 -31.01 -5.19 -27.07
CA GLU A 138 -31.45 -5.95 -28.26
C GLU A 138 -31.37 -5.17 -29.59
N HIS A 139 -31.20 -3.85 -29.54
CA HIS A 139 -31.03 -2.97 -30.72
C HIS A 139 -29.59 -2.42 -30.86
N GLY A 140 -28.59 -3.07 -30.25
CA GLY A 140 -27.17 -2.68 -30.34
C GLY A 140 -26.71 -1.59 -29.37
N ASP A 141 -27.57 -0.60 -29.06
CA ASP A 141 -27.25 0.48 -28.10
C ASP A 141 -27.02 -0.05 -26.66
N LEU A 142 -26.37 0.76 -25.83
CA LEU A 142 -25.90 0.42 -24.48
C LEU A 142 -26.86 0.91 -23.37
N VAL A 143 -26.61 0.52 -22.11
CA VAL A 143 -27.29 1.12 -20.95
C VAL A 143 -26.61 2.43 -20.55
N HIS A 144 -27.17 3.53 -21.04
CA HIS A 144 -26.73 4.91 -20.77
C HIS A 144 -26.67 5.29 -19.28
N LYS A 145 -27.60 4.81 -18.45
CA LYS A 145 -27.61 5.02 -16.99
C LYS A 145 -28.27 3.85 -16.25
N ARG A 146 -27.62 3.39 -15.18
CA ARG A 146 -28.14 2.42 -14.19
C ARG A 146 -27.95 2.96 -12.77
N TYR A 147 -28.82 2.60 -11.83
CA TYR A 147 -28.60 2.82 -10.40
C TYR A 147 -27.73 1.68 -9.84
N PHE A 148 -26.77 1.99 -8.97
CA PHE A 148 -25.76 1.02 -8.52
C PHE A 148 -26.37 -0.05 -7.59
N GLU A 149 -26.97 0.36 -6.48
CA GLU A 149 -27.52 -0.54 -5.45
C GLU A 149 -28.65 -1.42 -6.00
N SER A 150 -29.72 -0.80 -6.52
CA SER A 150 -30.89 -1.51 -7.04
C SER A 150 -30.63 -2.21 -8.38
N GLY A 151 -29.54 -1.86 -9.08
CA GLY A 151 -29.30 -2.25 -10.47
C GLY A 151 -30.37 -1.78 -11.46
N LYS A 152 -31.29 -0.89 -11.07
CA LYS A 152 -32.40 -0.45 -11.94
C LYS A 152 -31.87 0.33 -13.15
N ILE A 153 -32.28 -0.07 -14.36
CA ILE A 153 -31.99 0.68 -15.59
C ILE A 153 -32.83 1.95 -15.62
N SER A 154 -32.23 3.07 -16.02
CA SER A 154 -32.96 4.32 -16.28
C SER A 154 -33.45 4.38 -17.73
N ALA A 155 -34.59 5.03 -17.95
CA ALA A 155 -35.05 5.40 -19.30
C ALA A 155 -34.24 6.53 -19.94
N PHE A 156 -33.33 7.17 -19.19
CA PHE A 156 -32.41 8.18 -19.73
C PHE A 156 -31.47 7.58 -20.79
N ARG A 157 -31.55 8.11 -22.03
CA ARG A 157 -30.57 7.92 -23.12
C ARG A 157 -29.78 9.23 -23.26
N SER A 158 -28.48 9.13 -23.49
CA SER A 158 -27.63 10.25 -23.94
C SER A 158 -27.37 10.09 -25.43
N MET A 159 -27.19 11.17 -26.17
CA MET A 159 -26.80 11.13 -27.59
C MET A 159 -25.29 11.37 -27.80
N TYR A 160 -24.54 11.32 -26.68
CA TYR A 160 -23.08 11.44 -26.63
C TYR A 160 -22.40 10.18 -26.09
N TYR A 161 -23.02 9.50 -25.11
CA TYR A 161 -22.34 8.45 -24.33
C TYR A 161 -21.95 7.20 -25.15
N THR A 162 -22.72 6.81 -26.17
CA THR A 162 -22.32 5.66 -27.01
C THR A 162 -21.12 6.01 -27.91
N GLY A 163 -20.96 7.26 -28.34
CA GLY A 163 -19.75 7.73 -29.02
C GLY A 163 -18.52 7.75 -28.10
N GLU A 164 -18.69 8.20 -26.85
CA GLU A 164 -17.65 8.12 -25.82
C GLU A 164 -17.23 6.65 -25.57
N ALA A 165 -18.19 5.72 -25.49
CA ALA A 165 -17.95 4.29 -25.28
C ALA A 165 -17.24 3.63 -26.47
N LEU A 166 -17.69 3.88 -27.70
CA LEU A 166 -17.03 3.40 -28.91
C LEU A 166 -15.59 3.91 -29.01
N LEU A 167 -15.34 5.19 -28.70
CA LEU A 167 -13.98 5.76 -28.67
C LEU A 167 -13.07 5.06 -27.64
N ALA A 168 -13.59 4.71 -26.47
CA ALA A 168 -12.85 3.96 -25.45
C ALA A 168 -12.55 2.52 -25.92
N ILE A 169 -13.55 1.81 -26.44
CA ILE A 169 -13.43 0.42 -26.94
C ILE A 169 -12.46 0.35 -28.14
N LEU A 170 -12.54 1.28 -29.09
CA LEU A 170 -11.62 1.36 -30.24
C LEU A 170 -10.19 1.79 -29.83
N THR A 171 -10.04 2.48 -28.71
CA THR A 171 -8.72 2.78 -28.13
C THR A 171 -8.13 1.59 -27.37
N LEU A 172 -8.98 0.77 -26.72
CA LEU A 172 -8.56 -0.52 -26.17
C LEU A 172 -8.15 -1.48 -27.28
N HIS A 173 -8.85 -1.50 -28.42
CA HIS A 173 -8.44 -2.24 -29.62
C HIS A 173 -7.05 -1.81 -30.09
N GLU A 174 -6.80 -0.50 -30.30
CA GLU A 174 -5.51 0.02 -30.75
C GLU A 174 -4.34 -0.34 -29.81
N LEU A 175 -4.61 -0.45 -28.50
CA LEU A 175 -3.57 -0.71 -27.48
C LEU A 175 -3.39 -2.20 -27.12
N THR A 176 -4.21 -3.10 -27.66
CA THR A 176 -4.15 -4.56 -27.38
C THR A 176 -4.02 -5.43 -28.63
N GLY A 177 -4.43 -4.92 -29.80
CA GLY A 177 -4.60 -5.70 -31.02
C GLY A 177 -5.77 -6.70 -30.98
N GLU A 178 -6.53 -6.76 -29.87
CA GLU A 178 -7.60 -7.75 -29.72
C GLU A 178 -8.82 -7.41 -30.58
N ARG A 179 -9.06 -8.22 -31.61
CA ARG A 179 -10.10 -7.97 -32.61
C ARG A 179 -11.52 -7.88 -32.03
N ARG A 180 -11.83 -8.64 -30.97
CA ARG A 180 -13.14 -8.65 -30.29
C ARG A 180 -13.67 -7.25 -29.92
N TRP A 181 -12.78 -6.30 -29.64
CA TRP A 181 -13.16 -4.91 -29.33
C TRP A 181 -13.57 -4.13 -30.57
N LEU A 182 -12.89 -4.35 -31.71
CA LEU A 182 -13.29 -3.80 -33.01
C LEU A 182 -14.60 -4.43 -33.50
N ASP A 183 -14.70 -5.77 -33.44
CA ASP A 183 -15.90 -6.48 -33.87
C ASP A 183 -17.13 -6.02 -33.04
N ALA A 184 -16.99 -5.89 -31.70
CA ALA A 184 -18.05 -5.36 -30.85
C ALA A 184 -18.38 -3.87 -31.08
N ALA A 185 -17.42 -3.06 -31.53
CA ALA A 185 -17.67 -1.67 -31.91
C ALA A 185 -18.45 -1.56 -33.23
N ILE A 186 -18.18 -2.46 -34.19
CA ILE A 186 -18.94 -2.62 -35.44
C ILE A 186 -20.39 -3.03 -35.12
N GLU A 187 -20.59 -4.06 -34.29
CA GLU A 187 -21.91 -4.55 -33.84
C GLU A 187 -22.80 -3.47 -33.20
N ILE A 188 -22.19 -2.48 -32.54
CA ILE A 188 -22.90 -1.35 -31.90
C ILE A 188 -23.18 -0.22 -32.90
N GLU A 189 -22.24 0.11 -33.77
CA GLU A 189 -22.35 1.27 -34.68
C GLU A 189 -23.25 1.02 -35.90
N GLU A 190 -23.22 -0.17 -36.51
CA GLU A 190 -24.01 -0.44 -37.72
C GLU A 190 -25.52 -0.15 -37.60
N PRO A 191 -26.24 -0.54 -36.51
CA PRO A 191 -27.64 -0.13 -36.34
C PRO A 191 -27.79 1.37 -36.01
N LEU A 192 -26.87 1.95 -35.23
CA LEU A 192 -26.94 3.36 -34.82
C LEU A 192 -26.67 4.35 -35.96
N ALA A 193 -25.88 3.95 -36.96
CA ALA A 193 -25.70 4.67 -38.21
C ALA A 193 -26.99 4.76 -39.04
N VAL A 194 -27.90 3.78 -38.91
CA VAL A 194 -29.23 3.81 -39.54
C VAL A 194 -30.22 4.67 -38.74
N GLU A 195 -30.11 4.70 -37.41
CA GLU A 195 -30.84 5.67 -36.56
C GLU A 195 -30.38 7.13 -36.73
N GLY A 196 -29.17 7.37 -37.26
CA GLY A 196 -28.55 8.70 -37.30
C GLY A 196 -28.16 9.21 -35.91
N TYR A 197 -27.70 8.30 -35.03
CA TYR A 197 -27.41 8.60 -33.63
C TYR A 197 -26.38 9.74 -33.49
N GLY A 198 -26.80 10.84 -32.85
CA GLY A 198 -25.95 12.00 -32.58
C GLY A 198 -25.82 12.99 -33.74
N VAL A 199 -26.56 12.81 -34.85
CA VAL A 199 -26.68 13.83 -35.91
C VAL A 199 -27.33 15.09 -35.35
N ALA A 200 -28.52 14.98 -34.74
CA ALA A 200 -29.29 16.12 -34.25
C ALA A 200 -28.57 16.91 -33.14
N GLU A 201 -27.84 16.23 -32.27
CA GLU A 201 -27.07 16.85 -31.18
C GLU A 201 -25.68 17.33 -31.61
N GLN A 202 -25.29 17.05 -32.87
CA GLN A 202 -23.99 17.36 -33.46
C GLN A 202 -22.83 16.74 -32.64
N SER A 203 -22.87 15.40 -32.52
CA SER A 203 -22.08 14.63 -31.56
C SER A 203 -20.62 14.45 -31.96
N HIS A 204 -19.77 15.36 -31.52
CA HIS A 204 -18.31 15.30 -31.71
C HIS A 204 -17.64 14.01 -31.21
N TRP A 205 -18.12 13.42 -30.10
CA TRP A 205 -17.66 12.12 -29.63
C TRP A 205 -17.95 10.98 -30.61
N MET A 206 -19.10 11.02 -31.29
CA MET A 206 -19.39 10.05 -32.35
C MET A 206 -18.48 10.28 -33.56
N LEU A 207 -18.17 11.53 -33.92
CA LEU A 207 -17.19 11.83 -34.98
C LEU A 207 -15.77 11.33 -34.66
N TYR A 208 -15.35 11.30 -33.38
CA TYR A 208 -14.11 10.63 -32.97
C TYR A 208 -14.17 9.11 -33.11
N ALA A 209 -15.27 8.48 -32.67
CA ALA A 209 -15.48 7.05 -32.83
C ALA A 209 -15.43 6.66 -34.31
N LEU A 210 -16.13 7.40 -35.17
CA LEU A 210 -16.17 7.20 -36.62
C LEU A 210 -14.82 7.47 -37.31
N GLU A 211 -14.04 8.45 -36.87
CA GLU A 211 -12.65 8.64 -37.35
C GLU A 211 -11.79 7.40 -37.11
N ARG A 212 -11.94 6.78 -35.94
CA ARG A 212 -11.13 5.65 -35.48
C ARG A 212 -11.63 4.34 -36.12
N LEU A 213 -12.95 4.16 -36.20
CA LEU A 213 -13.59 3.01 -36.83
C LEU A 213 -13.31 2.97 -38.34
N ALA A 214 -13.39 4.10 -39.04
CA ALA A 214 -13.08 4.19 -40.47
C ALA A 214 -11.60 3.95 -40.82
N ARG A 215 -10.69 3.96 -39.83
CA ARG A 215 -9.28 3.53 -40.00
C ARG A 215 -9.09 2.02 -39.83
N PHE A 216 -9.79 1.40 -38.87
CA PHE A 216 -9.67 -0.03 -38.60
C PHE A 216 -10.55 -0.91 -39.50
N SER A 217 -11.70 -0.38 -39.92
CA SER A 217 -12.65 -1.06 -40.82
C SER A 217 -13.30 -0.03 -41.76
N PRO A 218 -12.67 0.32 -42.89
CA PRO A 218 -13.22 1.28 -43.84
C PRO A 218 -14.57 0.82 -44.40
N SER A 219 -15.64 1.58 -44.15
CA SER A 219 -17.00 1.28 -44.63
C SER A 219 -17.74 2.56 -45.04
N PRO A 220 -18.47 2.56 -46.17
CA PRO A 220 -19.36 3.66 -46.55
C PRO A 220 -20.47 3.96 -45.54
N VAL A 221 -20.78 3.04 -44.61
CA VAL A 221 -21.70 3.31 -43.50
C VAL A 221 -21.13 4.43 -42.61
N TYR A 222 -19.91 4.25 -42.10
CA TYR A 222 -19.28 5.18 -41.16
C TYR A 222 -18.99 6.55 -41.78
N SER A 223 -18.52 6.57 -43.04
CA SER A 223 -18.28 7.83 -43.76
C SER A 223 -19.58 8.61 -44.01
N ARG A 224 -20.69 7.93 -44.36
CA ARG A 224 -21.99 8.61 -44.54
C ARG A 224 -22.57 9.10 -43.21
N HIS A 225 -22.44 8.33 -42.13
CA HIS A 225 -22.87 8.78 -40.81
C HIS A 225 -22.08 10.01 -40.35
N ALA A 226 -20.75 9.99 -40.52
CA ALA A 226 -19.89 11.13 -40.19
C ALA A 226 -20.20 12.36 -41.05
N ALA A 227 -20.41 12.18 -42.36
CA ALA A 227 -20.83 13.26 -43.26
C ALA A 227 -22.19 13.86 -42.87
N ALA A 228 -23.13 13.05 -42.39
CA ALA A 228 -24.43 13.53 -41.91
C ALA A 228 -24.30 14.41 -40.65
N ILE A 229 -23.50 13.99 -39.65
CA ILE A 229 -23.24 14.82 -38.46
C ILE A 229 -22.48 16.11 -38.86
N ALA A 230 -21.49 16.00 -39.75
CA ALA A 230 -20.69 17.14 -40.21
C ALA A 230 -21.50 18.17 -41.02
N ALA A 231 -22.40 17.73 -41.92
CA ALA A 231 -23.34 18.59 -42.62
C ALA A 231 -24.32 19.25 -41.64
N HIS A 232 -24.87 18.48 -40.68
CA HIS A 232 -25.81 19.02 -39.68
C HIS A 232 -25.18 20.08 -38.76
N ILE A 233 -23.85 20.06 -38.54
CA ILE A 233 -23.10 21.14 -37.87
C ILE A 233 -23.10 22.44 -38.70
N LEU A 234 -22.89 22.34 -40.01
CA LEU A 234 -22.79 23.49 -40.91
C LEU A 234 -24.16 24.11 -41.20
N ASP A 235 -25.17 23.27 -41.39
CA ASP A 235 -26.50 23.68 -41.82
C ASP A 235 -27.37 24.16 -40.63
N ASN A 236 -26.96 23.87 -39.37
CA ASN A 236 -27.63 24.33 -38.15
C ASN A 236 -26.64 25.02 -37.18
N PRO A 237 -26.12 26.21 -37.53
CA PRO A 237 -25.05 26.90 -36.78
C PRO A 237 -25.53 27.67 -35.53
N GLU A 238 -26.68 27.33 -34.94
CA GLU A 238 -27.27 28.06 -33.80
C GLU A 238 -26.34 28.16 -32.58
N TYR A 239 -25.42 27.19 -32.43
CA TYR A 239 -24.42 27.18 -31.35
C TYR A 239 -23.50 28.42 -31.35
N LEU A 240 -23.33 29.09 -32.49
CA LEU A 240 -22.60 30.35 -32.61
C LEU A 240 -23.34 31.50 -31.90
N ALA A 241 -24.66 31.58 -32.07
CA ALA A 241 -25.50 32.63 -31.48
C ALA A 241 -25.56 32.55 -29.94
N TRP A 242 -25.25 31.39 -29.35
CA TRP A 242 -25.14 31.23 -27.90
C TRP A 242 -23.89 31.92 -27.31
N GLN A 243 -22.89 32.26 -28.14
CA GLN A 243 -21.62 32.91 -27.75
C GLN A 243 -20.90 32.19 -26.60
N ARG A 244 -20.86 30.85 -26.60
CA ARG A 244 -20.23 30.04 -25.55
C ARG A 244 -19.04 29.24 -26.10
N SER A 245 -17.97 29.18 -25.32
CA SER A 245 -16.71 28.54 -25.73
C SER A 245 -16.85 27.04 -26.03
N THR A 246 -17.50 26.28 -25.13
CA THR A 246 -17.55 24.81 -25.22
C THR A 246 -18.35 24.29 -26.41
N PRO A 247 -19.57 24.79 -26.73
CA PRO A 247 -20.28 24.37 -27.94
C PRO A 247 -19.47 24.61 -29.21
N ILE A 248 -18.84 25.79 -29.34
CA ILE A 248 -17.99 26.15 -30.48
C ILE A 248 -16.79 25.19 -30.56
N ALA A 249 -16.11 24.92 -29.44
CA ALA A 249 -15.01 23.98 -29.37
C ALA A 249 -15.43 22.55 -29.77
N CYS A 250 -16.52 22.01 -29.22
CA CYS A 250 -17.03 20.68 -29.56
C CYS A 250 -17.40 20.53 -31.04
N ARG A 251 -18.06 21.53 -31.65
CA ARG A 251 -18.35 21.46 -33.09
C ARG A 251 -17.06 21.51 -33.92
N THR A 252 -16.04 22.26 -33.46
CA THR A 252 -14.70 22.28 -34.08
C THR A 252 -14.01 20.92 -33.98
N GLU A 253 -13.96 20.31 -32.78
CA GLU A 253 -13.45 18.96 -32.53
C GLU A 253 -14.04 17.93 -33.49
N GLY A 254 -15.38 17.92 -33.65
CA GLY A 254 -16.09 17.04 -34.57
C GLY A 254 -15.75 17.28 -36.04
N LEU A 255 -15.79 18.53 -36.51
CA LEU A 255 -15.43 18.88 -37.90
C LEU A 255 -13.98 18.48 -38.22
N LEU A 256 -13.05 18.66 -37.28
CA LEU A 256 -11.66 18.25 -37.44
C LEU A 256 -11.50 16.72 -37.46
N ALA A 257 -12.30 15.96 -36.71
CA ALA A 257 -12.32 14.50 -36.78
C ALA A 257 -12.83 13.99 -38.13
N PHE A 258 -13.92 14.57 -38.66
CA PHE A 258 -14.40 14.29 -40.02
C PHE A 258 -13.33 14.60 -41.09
N LEU A 259 -12.65 15.75 -40.98
CA LEU A 259 -11.58 16.15 -41.89
C LEU A 259 -10.36 15.22 -41.89
N ARG A 260 -10.15 14.45 -40.81
CA ARG A 260 -9.09 13.42 -40.69
C ARG A 260 -9.51 12.01 -41.12
N GLN A 261 -10.76 11.81 -41.54
CA GLN A 261 -11.18 10.54 -42.15
C GLN A 261 -10.58 10.38 -43.55
N PRO A 262 -10.29 9.14 -44.00
CA PRO A 262 -9.96 8.86 -45.39
C PRO A 262 -10.97 9.51 -46.35
N VAL A 263 -10.49 9.98 -47.50
CA VAL A 263 -11.34 10.61 -48.52
C VAL A 263 -12.00 9.52 -49.36
N SER A 264 -13.33 9.54 -49.47
CA SER A 264 -14.05 8.79 -50.51
C SER A 264 -14.03 9.61 -51.80
N GLY A 265 -13.91 8.97 -52.97
CA GLY A 265 -13.66 9.62 -54.26
C GLY A 265 -14.87 10.34 -54.89
N ASP A 266 -15.77 10.93 -54.09
CA ASP A 266 -16.96 11.66 -54.55
C ASP A 266 -16.75 13.19 -54.36
N ASP A 267 -17.04 13.99 -55.39
CA ASP A 267 -16.97 15.46 -55.34
C ASP A 267 -17.79 16.07 -54.19
N LYS A 268 -18.86 15.40 -53.76
CA LYS A 268 -19.68 15.84 -52.62
C LYS A 268 -18.91 15.84 -51.31
N ASP A 269 -18.03 14.85 -51.11
CA ASP A 269 -17.15 14.77 -49.94
C ASP A 269 -16.15 15.94 -49.95
N SER A 270 -15.61 16.28 -51.12
CA SER A 270 -14.69 17.42 -51.30
C SER A 270 -15.35 18.76 -50.99
N ALA A 271 -16.55 19.02 -51.50
CA ALA A 271 -17.29 20.26 -51.25
C ALA A 271 -17.72 20.40 -49.77
N LEU A 272 -18.16 19.30 -49.14
CA LEU A 272 -18.48 19.27 -47.71
C LEU A 272 -17.23 19.55 -46.86
N ARG A 273 -16.11 18.87 -47.13
CA ARG A 273 -14.85 19.06 -46.41
C ARG A 273 -14.29 20.49 -46.54
N ALA A 274 -14.49 21.17 -47.67
CA ALA A 274 -14.13 22.58 -47.79
C ALA A 274 -14.91 23.46 -46.79
N ARG A 275 -16.25 23.33 -46.73
CA ARG A 275 -17.10 24.03 -45.75
C ARG A 275 -16.74 23.67 -44.30
N CYS A 276 -16.46 22.39 -44.03
CA CYS A 276 -16.05 21.92 -42.70
C CYS A 276 -14.75 22.58 -42.22
N LEU A 277 -13.79 22.82 -43.13
CA LEU A 277 -12.54 23.50 -42.80
C LEU A 277 -12.79 24.97 -42.47
N GLU A 278 -13.50 25.68 -43.34
CA GLU A 278 -13.83 27.11 -43.17
C GLU A 278 -14.55 27.36 -41.83
N GLN A 279 -15.57 26.54 -41.52
CA GLN A 279 -16.28 26.64 -40.24
C GLN A 279 -15.39 26.29 -39.04
N ALA A 280 -14.51 25.29 -39.14
CA ALA A 280 -13.57 24.96 -38.07
C ALA A 280 -12.57 26.10 -37.82
N GLU A 281 -12.09 26.76 -38.87
CA GLU A 281 -11.19 27.91 -38.77
C GLU A 281 -11.88 29.13 -38.16
N HIS A 282 -13.11 29.44 -38.60
CA HIS A 282 -13.94 30.49 -38.01
C HIS A 282 -14.22 30.22 -36.51
N ASN A 283 -14.57 28.98 -36.17
CA ASN A 283 -14.81 28.58 -34.79
C ASN A 283 -13.56 28.69 -33.90
N LEU A 284 -12.36 28.45 -34.44
CA LEU A 284 -11.10 28.60 -33.71
C LEU A 284 -10.80 30.06 -33.36
N ASP A 285 -11.11 31.00 -34.26
CA ASP A 285 -10.96 32.44 -33.96
C ASP A 285 -12.03 32.94 -32.98
N LEU A 286 -13.26 32.42 -33.05
CA LEU A 286 -14.28 32.68 -32.02
C LEU A 286 -13.87 32.13 -30.64
N GLN A 287 -13.26 30.93 -30.56
CA GLN A 287 -12.75 30.39 -29.30
C GLN A 287 -11.75 31.33 -28.62
N MET A 288 -10.90 32.04 -29.38
CA MET A 288 -9.93 32.98 -28.84
C MET A 288 -10.55 34.19 -28.11
N ALA A 289 -11.84 34.48 -28.30
CA ALA A 289 -12.54 35.52 -27.55
C ALA A 289 -12.83 35.15 -26.09
N PHE A 290 -12.77 33.86 -25.73
CA PHE A 290 -13.12 33.36 -24.38
C PHE A 290 -11.91 32.97 -23.53
N ARG A 291 -10.69 33.24 -24.01
CA ARG A 291 -9.44 32.90 -23.30
C ARG A 291 -9.08 33.96 -22.26
N LEU A 292 -8.48 33.52 -21.15
CA LEU A 292 -7.91 34.37 -20.10
C LEU A 292 -6.39 34.44 -20.21
N ALA A 293 -5.78 35.44 -19.56
CA ALA A 293 -4.34 35.69 -19.63
C ALA A 293 -3.47 34.59 -18.98
N ASP A 294 -4.05 33.77 -18.10
CA ASP A 294 -3.44 32.59 -17.47
C ASP A 294 -3.52 31.31 -18.34
N GLY A 295 -4.25 31.37 -19.46
CA GLY A 295 -4.54 30.24 -20.35
C GLY A 295 -5.87 29.52 -20.08
N ALA A 296 -6.66 29.93 -19.09
CA ALA A 296 -7.98 29.33 -18.88
C ALA A 296 -9.00 29.80 -19.94
N PHE A 297 -10.15 29.12 -20.02
CA PHE A 297 -11.27 29.50 -20.88
C PHE A 297 -12.53 29.71 -20.05
N ILE A 298 -13.17 30.86 -20.21
CA ILE A 298 -14.49 31.14 -19.60
C ILE A 298 -15.61 30.51 -20.43
N ARG A 299 -16.77 30.35 -19.80
CA ARG A 299 -18.00 29.82 -20.43
C ARG A 299 -18.53 30.68 -21.57
N GLY A 300 -18.52 32.00 -21.40
CA GLY A 300 -19.19 32.93 -22.31
C GLY A 300 -20.73 32.93 -22.22
N GLY A 301 -21.35 33.59 -23.20
CA GLY A 301 -22.78 33.84 -23.34
C GLY A 301 -23.26 35.06 -22.54
N ASN A 302 -24.37 35.69 -22.94
CA ASN A 302 -24.90 36.87 -22.25
C ASN A 302 -25.76 36.51 -21.02
N ASP A 303 -25.18 35.76 -20.06
CA ASP A 303 -25.85 35.39 -18.80
C ASP A 303 -24.93 35.48 -17.57
N ARG A 304 -25.50 35.32 -16.36
CA ARG A 304 -24.80 35.51 -15.08
C ARG A 304 -23.60 34.57 -14.84
N ARG A 305 -23.39 33.54 -15.67
CA ARG A 305 -22.25 32.61 -15.57
C ARG A 305 -21.20 32.81 -16.67
N HIS A 306 -21.18 33.95 -17.36
CA HIS A 306 -20.24 34.14 -18.48
C HIS A 306 -18.77 34.10 -18.06
N HIS A 307 -18.46 34.56 -16.84
CA HIS A 307 -17.15 34.47 -16.17
C HIS A 307 -16.87 33.09 -15.50
N GLU A 308 -17.76 32.11 -15.60
CA GLU A 308 -17.52 30.77 -15.04
C GLU A 308 -16.39 30.07 -15.81
N VAL A 309 -15.32 29.67 -15.12
CA VAL A 309 -14.31 28.73 -15.62
C VAL A 309 -14.65 27.34 -15.10
N ARG A 310 -14.52 26.32 -15.94
CA ARG A 310 -14.73 24.91 -15.61
C ARG A 310 -13.78 24.04 -16.43
N ILE A 311 -13.35 22.90 -15.90
CA ILE A 311 -12.32 22.08 -16.53
C ILE A 311 -12.66 21.59 -17.95
N ASP A 312 -13.93 21.32 -18.24
CA ASP A 312 -14.39 20.93 -19.59
C ASP A 312 -14.33 22.10 -20.60
N TYR A 313 -14.39 23.36 -20.13
CA TYR A 313 -14.22 24.53 -21.01
C TYR A 313 -12.79 24.60 -21.52
N ILE A 314 -11.83 24.34 -20.63
CA ILE A 314 -10.41 24.32 -20.95
C ILE A 314 -10.09 23.08 -21.81
N GLN A 315 -10.57 21.90 -21.41
CA GLN A 315 -10.42 20.61 -22.12
C GLN A 315 -10.76 20.72 -23.62
N HIS A 316 -12.00 21.07 -23.97
CA HIS A 316 -12.46 21.05 -25.36
C HIS A 316 -11.77 22.13 -26.22
N ASN A 317 -11.43 23.30 -25.64
CA ASN A 317 -10.70 24.34 -26.38
C ASN A 317 -9.25 23.91 -26.70
N ILE A 318 -8.54 23.27 -25.76
CA ILE A 318 -7.21 22.67 -26.03
C ILE A 318 -7.32 21.63 -27.15
N SER A 319 -8.23 20.66 -27.01
CA SER A 319 -8.39 19.55 -27.94
C SER A 319 -8.63 20.01 -29.38
N SER A 320 -9.46 21.04 -29.59
CA SER A 320 -9.72 21.60 -30.92
C SER A 320 -8.48 22.30 -31.52
N LEU A 321 -7.71 23.04 -30.70
CA LEU A 321 -6.48 23.71 -31.11
C LEU A 321 -5.38 22.71 -31.52
N LEU A 322 -5.14 21.68 -30.71
CA LEU A 322 -4.16 20.62 -30.99
C LEU A 322 -4.51 19.89 -32.30
N GLN A 323 -5.78 19.56 -32.47
CA GLN A 323 -6.24 18.80 -33.63
C GLN A 323 -6.21 19.58 -34.93
N TYR A 324 -6.39 20.90 -34.88
CA TYR A 324 -6.15 21.77 -36.03
C TYR A 324 -4.66 21.88 -36.37
N SER A 325 -3.78 21.92 -35.35
CA SER A 325 -2.32 21.87 -35.57
C SER A 325 -1.92 20.59 -36.31
N ARG A 326 -2.36 19.44 -35.81
CA ARG A 326 -2.12 18.11 -36.40
C ARG A 326 -2.69 17.97 -37.81
N LEU A 327 -3.89 18.51 -38.08
CA LEU A 327 -4.49 18.51 -39.43
C LEU A 327 -3.67 19.33 -40.44
N ASN A 328 -3.03 20.44 -40.01
CA ASN A 328 -2.20 21.26 -40.89
C ASN A 328 -0.82 20.66 -41.17
N GLN A 329 -0.26 19.88 -40.23
CA GLN A 329 0.97 19.11 -40.46
C GLN A 329 0.78 18.08 -41.59
N LEU A 330 -0.41 17.48 -41.71
CA LEU A 330 -0.80 16.56 -42.78
C LEU A 330 -1.06 17.21 -44.15
N ARG A 331 -0.90 18.55 -44.28
CA ARG A 331 -1.33 19.32 -45.46
C ARG A 331 -0.24 20.16 -46.14
N GLN A 332 0.97 20.22 -45.60
CA GLN A 332 2.06 20.92 -46.28
C GLN A 332 2.64 20.06 -47.42
N PRO A 333 2.97 20.65 -48.59
CA PRO A 333 3.66 19.93 -49.65
C PRO A 333 5.08 19.60 -49.20
N ILE A 334 5.41 18.30 -49.17
CA ILE A 334 6.70 17.81 -48.65
C ILE A 334 7.81 18.12 -49.65
N GLY A 335 8.55 19.21 -49.40
CA GLY A 335 9.77 19.53 -50.14
C GLY A 335 10.91 18.59 -49.77
N ASN A 336 11.31 17.71 -50.69
CA ASN A 336 12.50 16.86 -50.63
C ASN A 336 12.63 15.95 -49.38
N LEU A 337 11.55 15.26 -49.00
CA LEU A 337 11.64 13.96 -48.32
C LEU A 337 10.72 12.95 -49.01
N HIS A 338 11.27 12.20 -49.96
CA HIS A 338 10.66 10.95 -50.43
C HIS A 338 11.00 9.83 -49.44
N GLU A 339 10.34 9.87 -48.28
CA GLU A 339 10.36 8.78 -47.30
C GLU A 339 8.97 8.14 -47.22
N SER A 340 8.95 6.81 -47.22
CA SER A 340 7.75 5.99 -47.26
C SER A 340 7.10 5.84 -45.88
N PRO A 341 5.87 5.29 -45.78
CA PRO A 341 5.26 4.96 -44.50
C PRO A 341 6.10 4.02 -43.60
N ALA A 342 7.08 3.28 -44.17
CA ALA A 342 8.01 2.46 -43.41
C ALA A 342 9.11 3.27 -42.69
N GLU A 343 9.45 4.46 -43.19
CA GLU A 343 10.52 5.30 -42.65
C GLU A 343 10.03 6.24 -41.54
N ILE A 344 8.79 6.72 -41.59
CA ILE A 344 8.13 7.37 -40.44
C ILE A 344 8.12 6.44 -39.22
N HIS A 345 7.95 5.13 -39.44
CA HIS A 345 8.02 4.12 -38.37
C HIS A 345 9.45 3.82 -37.89
N ARG A 346 10.49 4.19 -38.65
CA ARG A 346 11.90 4.15 -38.21
C ARG A 346 12.31 5.41 -37.47
N ALA A 347 11.89 6.59 -37.92
CA ALA A 347 12.20 7.87 -37.26
C ALA A 347 11.76 7.89 -35.79
N SER A 348 10.62 7.26 -35.48
CA SER A 348 10.09 7.12 -34.12
C SER A 348 10.86 6.16 -33.18
N LYS A 349 11.93 5.49 -33.64
CA LYS A 349 12.80 4.62 -32.80
C LYS A 349 14.11 5.28 -32.35
N ASN A 350 14.55 6.37 -32.98
CA ASN A 350 15.92 6.91 -32.81
C ASN A 350 15.99 8.28 -32.10
N GLN A 351 15.06 8.58 -31.20
CA GLN A 351 15.20 9.69 -30.24
C GLN A 351 15.22 9.16 -28.82
N GLU A 352 16.42 8.99 -28.27
CA GLU A 352 16.64 8.68 -26.86
C GLU A 352 16.27 9.89 -25.99
N LEU A 353 15.40 9.68 -25.00
CA LEU A 353 15.20 10.61 -23.90
C LEU A 353 16.20 10.27 -22.78
N PRO A 354 16.84 11.28 -22.16
CA PRO A 354 17.77 11.01 -21.06
C PRO A 354 17.04 10.41 -19.87
N PRO A 355 17.61 9.40 -19.18
CA PRO A 355 16.94 8.70 -18.10
C PRO A 355 16.74 9.62 -16.88
N THR A 356 15.48 9.88 -16.54
CA THR A 356 15.11 10.55 -15.29
C THR A 356 15.24 9.58 -14.12
N SER A 357 15.77 10.07 -13.00
CA SER A 357 16.24 9.24 -11.89
C SER A 357 15.09 8.59 -11.10
N ALA A 358 14.86 7.30 -11.36
CA ALA A 358 14.60 6.37 -10.27
C ALA A 358 15.84 6.28 -9.35
N GLU A 359 15.66 5.85 -8.11
CA GLU A 359 16.74 5.84 -7.12
C GLU A 359 17.81 4.76 -7.42
N ASN A 360 19.05 5.01 -6.98
CA ASN A 360 20.26 4.39 -7.52
C ASN A 360 20.40 2.87 -7.25
N PHE A 361 19.75 2.06 -8.08
CA PHE A 361 20.31 0.78 -8.55
C PHE A 361 20.43 0.81 -10.08
N SER A 362 21.58 1.26 -10.58
CA SER A 362 21.90 1.12 -12.00
C SER A 362 22.08 -0.36 -12.33
N SER A 363 21.09 -0.94 -13.01
CA SER A 363 21.29 -2.16 -13.77
C SER A 363 20.72 -1.97 -15.18
N GLU A 364 21.60 -2.02 -16.17
CA GLU A 364 21.20 -2.47 -17.50
C GLU A 364 20.56 -3.86 -17.31
N LYS A 365 19.43 -4.14 -17.95
CA LYS A 365 18.79 -5.48 -17.86
C LYS A 365 19.84 -6.54 -18.25
N THR A 366 20.23 -7.40 -17.30
CA THR A 366 21.32 -8.35 -17.50
C THR A 366 21.07 -9.22 -18.73
N VAL A 367 22.00 -9.19 -19.69
CA VAL A 367 21.89 -10.00 -20.91
C VAL A 367 22.07 -11.47 -20.55
N LEU A 368 21.01 -12.24 -20.64
CA LEU A 368 20.98 -13.66 -20.30
C LEU A 368 21.57 -14.53 -21.43
N TRP A 369 21.30 -14.12 -22.66
CA TRP A 369 21.72 -14.79 -23.91
C TRP A 369 21.83 -13.77 -25.04
N ARG A 370 22.58 -14.09 -26.10
CA ARG A 370 22.45 -13.46 -27.41
C ARG A 370 21.92 -14.46 -28.43
N VAL A 371 21.25 -13.99 -29.47
CA VAL A 371 20.61 -14.82 -30.50
C VAL A 371 21.56 -15.83 -31.15
N ARG A 372 22.81 -15.43 -31.42
CA ARG A 372 23.88 -16.32 -31.91
C ARG A 372 24.17 -17.53 -31.02
N ASP A 373 23.97 -17.40 -29.71
CA ASP A 373 24.23 -18.45 -28.73
C ASP A 373 23.10 -19.49 -28.73
N LEU A 374 21.89 -19.12 -29.18
CA LEU A 374 20.68 -19.94 -29.08
C LEU A 374 20.63 -21.08 -30.08
N GLN A 375 20.94 -20.87 -31.36
CA GLN A 375 20.82 -21.94 -32.37
C GLN A 375 21.75 -23.14 -32.09
N PRO A 376 23.02 -22.96 -31.65
CA PRO A 376 23.84 -24.09 -31.20
C PRO A 376 23.25 -24.85 -30.00
N ILE A 377 22.64 -24.14 -29.04
CA ILE A 377 22.04 -24.74 -27.83
C ILE A 377 20.76 -25.50 -28.17
N LEU A 378 19.86 -24.90 -28.95
CA LEU A 378 18.49 -25.36 -29.20
C LEU A 378 18.35 -26.25 -30.45
N GLY A 379 19.27 -26.11 -31.42
CA GLY A 379 19.11 -26.66 -32.76
C GLY A 379 18.10 -25.87 -33.60
N GLY A 380 17.62 -26.48 -34.68
CA GLY A 380 16.61 -25.88 -35.55
C GLY A 380 17.16 -24.87 -36.57
N ARG A 381 16.26 -24.11 -37.19
CA ARG A 381 16.56 -23.09 -38.22
C ARG A 381 15.83 -21.78 -37.94
N TRP A 382 16.49 -20.65 -38.14
CA TRP A 382 15.86 -19.33 -38.03
C TRP A 382 14.96 -19.01 -39.24
N LEU A 383 13.99 -18.14 -39.01
CA LEU A 383 13.14 -17.43 -39.96
C LEU A 383 13.00 -15.96 -39.51
N GLY A 384 12.70 -15.07 -40.46
CA GLY A 384 12.72 -13.61 -40.24
C GLY A 384 14.12 -13.01 -40.40
N GLU A 385 14.24 -11.70 -40.16
CA GLU A 385 15.55 -11.06 -39.99
C GLU A 385 16.14 -11.42 -38.62
N VAL A 386 17.47 -11.62 -38.58
CA VAL A 386 18.19 -12.13 -37.39
C VAL A 386 19.43 -11.27 -37.15
N ASP A 387 19.51 -10.60 -36.00
CA ASP A 387 20.76 -10.04 -35.47
C ASP A 387 21.33 -11.01 -34.44
N ASP A 388 22.49 -11.58 -34.77
CA ASP A 388 23.28 -12.47 -33.90
C ASP A 388 23.57 -11.87 -32.51
N ASN A 389 23.68 -10.53 -32.42
CA ASN A 389 24.03 -9.84 -31.18
C ASN A 389 22.83 -9.45 -30.33
N LEU A 390 21.60 -9.62 -30.83
CA LEU A 390 20.36 -9.23 -30.15
C LEU A 390 20.29 -9.85 -28.76
N ALA A 391 20.10 -8.99 -27.76
CA ALA A 391 20.13 -9.35 -26.35
C ALA A 391 18.79 -9.90 -25.87
N ILE A 392 18.82 -11.10 -25.29
CA ILE A 392 17.72 -11.70 -24.56
C ILE A 392 17.84 -11.29 -23.08
N THR A 393 16.78 -10.70 -22.52
CA THR A 393 16.77 -10.21 -21.12
C THR A 393 15.70 -10.87 -20.24
N GLY A 394 14.91 -11.77 -20.81
CA GLY A 394 13.98 -12.66 -20.11
C GLY A 394 13.72 -13.93 -20.92
N VAL A 395 13.12 -14.94 -20.32
CA VAL A 395 12.71 -16.18 -21.02
C VAL A 395 11.31 -16.54 -20.56
N ASN A 396 10.44 -16.97 -21.49
CA ASN A 396 9.03 -17.17 -21.20
C ASN A 396 8.41 -18.35 -21.98
N TYR A 397 7.27 -18.86 -21.50
CA TYR A 397 6.37 -19.72 -22.26
C TYR A 397 4.88 -19.49 -21.97
N TYR A 398 4.55 -18.51 -21.11
CA TYR A 398 3.17 -18.08 -20.87
C TYR A 398 2.90 -16.79 -21.64
N ALA A 399 2.21 -16.86 -22.77
CA ALA A 399 1.96 -15.72 -23.67
C ALA A 399 1.46 -14.43 -22.97
N GLY A 400 0.60 -14.54 -21.95
CA GLY A 400 0.11 -13.40 -21.18
C GLY A 400 1.12 -12.77 -20.19
N GLN A 401 2.22 -13.46 -19.89
CA GLN A 401 3.30 -12.99 -19.00
C GLN A 401 4.51 -12.42 -19.75
N VAL A 402 4.52 -12.45 -21.10
CA VAL A 402 5.64 -11.98 -21.94
C VAL A 402 5.93 -10.49 -21.72
N GLN A 403 7.21 -10.15 -21.75
CA GLN A 403 7.76 -8.79 -21.66
C GLN A 403 8.62 -8.43 -22.88
N PRO A 404 8.82 -7.13 -23.17
CA PRO A 404 9.79 -6.68 -24.15
C PRO A 404 11.21 -7.17 -23.80
N GLY A 405 11.83 -7.89 -24.74
CA GLY A 405 13.15 -8.52 -24.58
C GLY A 405 13.15 -10.00 -24.16
N ASP A 406 11.98 -10.64 -24.07
CA ASP A 406 11.86 -12.08 -23.77
C ASP A 406 12.22 -12.97 -24.98
N LEU A 407 12.86 -14.12 -24.72
CA LEU A 407 12.84 -15.30 -25.59
C LEU A 407 11.61 -16.14 -25.26
N VAL A 408 10.65 -16.27 -26.19
CA VAL A 408 9.37 -16.93 -25.92
C VAL A 408 9.29 -18.30 -26.59
N PHE A 409 9.15 -19.35 -25.79
CA PHE A 409 8.84 -20.69 -26.29
C PHE A 409 7.33 -20.83 -26.47
N THR A 410 6.87 -21.19 -27.67
CA THR A 410 5.48 -21.58 -27.87
C THR A 410 5.21 -22.92 -27.19
N THR A 411 3.95 -23.11 -26.82
CA THR A 411 3.41 -24.31 -26.20
C THR A 411 2.41 -24.97 -27.15
N ASN A 412 2.28 -26.30 -27.08
CA ASN A 412 1.16 -27.04 -27.66
C ASN A 412 0.94 -28.37 -26.90
N PRO A 413 -0.26 -28.98 -26.92
CA PRO A 413 -0.57 -30.18 -26.12
C PRO A 413 0.34 -31.39 -26.37
N ASN A 414 0.91 -31.52 -27.56
CA ASN A 414 1.61 -32.73 -28.02
C ASN A 414 3.07 -32.76 -27.54
N THR A 415 3.86 -31.73 -27.83
CA THR A 415 5.28 -31.67 -27.42
C THR A 415 5.42 -31.42 -25.92
N TRP A 416 4.49 -30.64 -25.33
CA TRP A 416 4.40 -30.43 -23.88
C TRP A 416 3.67 -31.56 -23.13
N ARG A 417 3.11 -32.54 -23.86
CA ARG A 417 2.59 -33.84 -23.37
C ARG A 417 1.53 -33.69 -22.27
N SER A 418 0.72 -32.64 -22.35
CA SER A 418 -0.39 -32.37 -21.44
C SER A 418 -1.43 -31.48 -22.10
N THR A 419 -2.70 -31.87 -21.98
CA THR A 419 -3.87 -31.10 -22.44
C THR A 419 -4.07 -29.78 -21.70
N SER A 420 -3.32 -29.52 -20.62
CA SER A 420 -3.32 -28.25 -19.90
C SER A 420 -2.69 -27.08 -20.67
N TYR A 421 -1.86 -27.36 -21.68
CA TYR A 421 -1.19 -26.33 -22.49
C TYR A 421 -1.95 -26.08 -23.79
N ARG A 422 -2.39 -24.84 -24.02
CA ARG A 422 -2.98 -24.43 -25.30
C ARG A 422 -1.90 -24.34 -26.39
N ASP A 423 -2.30 -24.46 -27.65
CA ASP A 423 -1.41 -24.14 -28.77
C ASP A 423 -1.22 -22.62 -28.85
N THR A 424 0.03 -22.16 -28.83
CA THR A 424 0.42 -20.74 -28.97
C THR A 424 1.31 -20.49 -30.20
N GLY A 425 1.54 -21.50 -31.04
CA GLY A 425 2.18 -21.32 -32.35
C GLY A 425 1.33 -20.47 -33.32
N THR A 426 0.03 -20.38 -33.08
CA THR A 426 -0.92 -19.55 -33.83
C THR A 426 -0.77 -18.04 -33.61
N ILE A 427 -0.08 -17.61 -32.54
CA ILE A 427 0.03 -16.19 -32.15
C ILE A 427 1.46 -15.63 -32.25
N ILE A 428 2.38 -16.31 -32.93
CA ILE A 428 3.78 -15.89 -33.10
C ILE A 428 3.93 -14.43 -33.57
N PRO A 429 3.16 -13.91 -34.56
CA PRO A 429 3.24 -12.51 -34.94
C PRO A 429 2.93 -11.54 -33.78
N HIS A 430 1.87 -11.80 -33.00
CA HIS A 430 1.49 -10.98 -31.84
C HIS A 430 2.53 -11.04 -30.70
N LEU A 431 3.26 -12.15 -30.56
CA LEU A 431 4.38 -12.25 -29.61
C LEU A 431 5.55 -11.33 -30.02
N LEU A 432 5.84 -11.24 -31.32
CA LEU A 432 6.91 -10.38 -31.85
C LEU A 432 6.52 -8.89 -31.91
N THR A 433 5.30 -8.55 -32.36
CA THR A 433 4.89 -7.14 -32.53
C THR A 433 4.36 -6.52 -31.23
N GLU A 434 3.28 -7.08 -30.68
CA GLU A 434 2.55 -6.46 -29.56
C GLU A 434 3.20 -6.74 -28.21
N ARG A 435 3.78 -7.95 -28.03
CA ARG A 435 4.49 -8.33 -26.80
C ARG A 435 5.99 -8.04 -26.84
N GLN A 436 6.52 -7.67 -28.01
CA GLN A 436 7.92 -7.29 -28.23
C GLN A 436 8.93 -8.35 -27.75
N ALA A 437 8.60 -9.63 -27.94
CA ALA A 437 9.55 -10.72 -27.76
C ALA A 437 10.78 -10.51 -28.66
N ALA A 438 11.98 -10.66 -28.11
CA ALA A 438 13.22 -10.53 -28.87
C ALA A 438 13.39 -11.68 -29.88
N ALA A 439 12.89 -12.87 -29.53
CA ALA A 439 12.81 -14.01 -30.43
C ALA A 439 11.71 -14.99 -29.96
N VAL A 440 11.18 -15.79 -30.87
CA VAL A 440 10.20 -16.85 -30.57
C VAL A 440 10.74 -18.21 -31.00
N VAL A 441 10.63 -19.23 -30.14
CA VAL A 441 10.99 -20.62 -30.43
C VAL A 441 9.73 -21.43 -30.64
N THR A 442 9.60 -22.12 -31.77
CA THR A 442 8.39 -22.88 -32.15
C THR A 442 8.69 -24.24 -32.77
N ASP A 443 7.79 -25.20 -32.57
CA ASP A 443 7.73 -26.51 -33.23
C ASP A 443 6.61 -26.56 -34.29
N ARG A 444 5.92 -25.44 -34.52
CA ARG A 444 4.84 -25.30 -35.49
C ARG A 444 4.96 -23.99 -36.27
N LEU A 445 4.72 -24.07 -37.58
CA LEU A 445 4.61 -22.91 -38.45
C LEU A 445 3.15 -22.66 -38.82
N THR A 446 2.77 -21.40 -38.84
CA THR A 446 1.55 -20.93 -39.50
C THR A 446 1.85 -20.75 -40.98
N GLU A 447 1.22 -21.56 -41.83
CA GLU A 447 1.37 -21.41 -43.28
C GLU A 447 0.98 -19.98 -43.73
N GLN A 448 1.62 -19.50 -44.79
CA GLN A 448 1.38 -18.18 -45.41
C GLN A 448 1.83 -16.93 -44.60
N CYS A 449 2.53 -17.07 -43.47
CA CYS A 449 3.05 -15.93 -42.69
C CYS A 449 4.54 -15.63 -42.94
N THR A 450 4.86 -14.37 -43.26
CA THR A 450 6.19 -13.78 -43.06
C THR A 450 6.32 -13.31 -41.61
N TYR A 451 7.44 -13.60 -40.93
CA TYR A 451 7.63 -13.23 -39.53
C TYR A 451 8.37 -11.88 -39.37
N PRO A 452 7.87 -10.93 -38.55
CA PRO A 452 8.42 -9.58 -38.40
C PRO A 452 9.62 -9.50 -37.44
N GLY A 453 10.27 -10.63 -37.16
CA GLY A 453 11.38 -10.76 -36.22
C GLY A 453 11.84 -12.22 -36.09
N PRO A 454 12.85 -12.52 -35.24
CA PRO A 454 13.50 -13.83 -35.21
C PRO A 454 12.56 -14.95 -34.71
N VAL A 455 12.33 -15.96 -35.54
CA VAL A 455 11.61 -17.20 -35.17
C VAL A 455 12.51 -18.41 -35.37
N LEU A 456 12.84 -19.12 -34.29
CA LEU A 456 13.62 -20.36 -34.34
C LEU A 456 12.68 -21.57 -34.42
N VAL A 457 12.74 -22.28 -35.53
CA VAL A 457 11.94 -23.50 -35.77
C VAL A 457 12.73 -24.72 -35.32
N VAL A 458 12.25 -25.38 -34.27
CA VAL A 458 12.81 -26.59 -33.65
C VAL A 458 11.88 -27.81 -33.84
N GLU A 459 12.31 -29.01 -33.46
CA GLU A 459 11.49 -30.23 -33.54
C GLU A 459 10.51 -30.40 -32.36
N ASP A 460 10.93 -30.00 -31.15
CA ASP A 460 10.14 -30.09 -29.91
C ASP A 460 10.50 -28.87 -29.03
N THR A 461 9.55 -27.94 -28.85
CA THR A 461 9.75 -26.72 -28.02
C THR A 461 10.02 -27.04 -26.56
N ARG A 462 9.45 -28.13 -26.05
CA ARG A 462 9.58 -28.55 -24.66
C ARG A 462 10.99 -29.10 -24.41
N ASP A 463 11.56 -29.88 -25.31
CA ASP A 463 12.96 -30.32 -25.19
C ASP A 463 13.95 -29.18 -25.46
N ALA A 464 13.66 -28.27 -26.40
CA ALA A 464 14.45 -27.07 -26.62
C ALA A 464 14.57 -26.22 -25.32
N LEU A 465 13.48 -26.05 -24.56
CA LEU A 465 13.53 -25.38 -23.25
C LEU A 465 14.38 -26.15 -22.22
N ASP A 466 14.39 -27.48 -22.24
CA ASP A 466 15.29 -28.27 -21.37
C ASP A 466 16.76 -28.12 -21.78
N ARG A 467 17.05 -28.04 -23.10
CA ARG A 467 18.39 -27.76 -23.62
C ARG A 467 18.88 -26.37 -23.19
N LEU A 468 18.00 -25.36 -23.23
CA LEU A 468 18.30 -24.03 -22.69
C LEU A 468 18.60 -24.07 -21.19
N GLY A 469 17.78 -24.78 -20.40
CA GLY A 469 17.99 -24.96 -18.96
C GLY A 469 19.34 -25.64 -18.63
N LYS A 470 19.72 -26.68 -19.37
CA LYS A 470 21.05 -27.34 -19.25
C LYS A 470 22.21 -26.43 -19.61
N ALA A 471 22.06 -25.64 -20.67
CA ALA A 471 23.06 -24.65 -21.05
C ALA A 471 23.17 -23.56 -19.98
N ALA A 472 22.04 -23.09 -19.43
CA ALA A 472 22.01 -22.07 -18.39
C ALA A 472 22.70 -22.55 -17.11
N ARG A 473 22.41 -23.78 -16.69
CA ARG A 473 23.04 -24.42 -15.53
C ARG A 473 24.55 -24.66 -15.71
N SER A 474 25.02 -24.74 -16.96
CA SER A 474 26.43 -24.82 -17.33
C SER A 474 27.10 -23.45 -17.45
N ARG A 475 26.35 -22.41 -17.87
CA ARG A 475 26.76 -21.00 -17.93
C ARG A 475 26.90 -20.39 -16.53
N MET A 476 26.00 -20.73 -15.60
CA MET A 476 26.04 -20.34 -14.20
C MET A 476 27.08 -21.15 -13.43
N GLN A 477 28.15 -20.49 -12.95
CA GLN A 477 29.20 -21.11 -12.13
C GLN A 477 28.89 -21.13 -10.62
N GLY A 478 27.85 -20.41 -10.17
CA GLY A 478 27.48 -20.32 -8.76
C GLY A 478 27.00 -21.62 -8.10
N THR A 479 26.92 -21.59 -6.77
CA THR A 479 26.37 -22.68 -5.97
C THR A 479 24.85 -22.79 -6.19
N VAL A 480 24.30 -24.00 -6.15
CA VAL A 480 22.88 -24.25 -6.47
C VAL A 480 22.26 -25.11 -5.39
N VAL A 481 21.19 -24.60 -4.79
CA VAL A 481 20.42 -25.24 -3.72
C VAL A 481 19.07 -25.67 -4.28
N ALA A 482 18.74 -26.94 -4.14
CA ALA A 482 17.45 -27.50 -4.50
C ALA A 482 16.67 -27.90 -3.23
N VAL A 483 15.45 -27.40 -3.08
CA VAL A 483 14.61 -27.64 -1.89
C VAL A 483 13.39 -28.48 -2.28
N THR A 484 13.25 -29.66 -1.65
CA THR A 484 12.09 -30.53 -1.77
C THR A 484 11.61 -31.03 -0.40
N GLY A 485 10.52 -31.79 -0.39
CA GLY A 485 9.84 -32.26 0.81
C GLY A 485 8.33 -32.33 0.63
N SER A 486 7.59 -32.56 1.72
CA SER A 486 6.12 -32.61 1.70
C SER A 486 5.57 -31.25 2.12
N ALA A 487 5.83 -30.83 3.36
CA ALA A 487 5.60 -29.47 3.86
C ALA A 487 6.88 -28.61 3.82
N GLY A 488 6.79 -27.31 4.15
CA GLY A 488 7.93 -26.40 4.34
C GLY A 488 8.59 -25.85 3.07
N LYS A 489 8.69 -26.65 1.99
CA LYS A 489 9.37 -26.35 0.70
C LYS A 489 9.58 -24.86 0.38
N THR A 490 8.50 -24.11 0.13
CA THR A 490 8.58 -22.70 -0.30
C THR A 490 9.11 -21.78 0.81
N THR A 491 8.73 -22.02 2.06
CA THR A 491 9.20 -21.23 3.22
C THR A 491 10.70 -21.42 3.39
N THR A 492 11.19 -22.67 3.37
CA THR A 492 12.63 -22.97 3.41
C THR A 492 13.37 -22.39 2.19
N LYS A 493 12.78 -22.44 0.99
CA LYS A 493 13.36 -21.87 -0.23
C LYS A 493 13.50 -20.34 -0.16
N GLU A 494 12.48 -19.63 0.31
CA GLU A 494 12.54 -18.17 0.50
C GLU A 494 13.47 -17.77 1.65
N LEU A 495 13.48 -18.51 2.77
CA LEU A 495 14.46 -18.31 3.84
C LEU A 495 15.91 -18.43 3.31
N ILE A 496 16.25 -19.51 2.59
CA ILE A 496 17.59 -19.67 2.02
C ILE A 496 17.91 -18.56 1.01
N ARG A 497 16.95 -18.18 0.15
CA ARG A 497 17.14 -17.10 -0.83
C ARG A 497 17.39 -15.75 -0.14
N PHE A 498 16.61 -15.42 0.89
CA PHE A 498 16.77 -14.21 1.69
C PHE A 498 18.13 -14.17 2.39
N LEU A 499 18.47 -15.22 3.13
CA LEU A 499 19.70 -15.30 3.93
C LEU A 499 20.98 -15.29 3.07
N LEU A 500 20.95 -15.90 1.87
CA LEU A 500 22.06 -15.81 0.92
C LEU A 500 22.10 -14.45 0.20
N SER A 501 20.96 -13.82 -0.08
CA SER A 501 20.91 -12.51 -0.75
C SER A 501 21.50 -11.35 0.07
N ARG A 502 21.56 -11.48 1.41
CA ARG A 502 22.28 -10.55 2.29
C ARG A 502 23.79 -10.76 2.27
N GLN A 503 24.29 -11.80 1.59
CA GLN A 503 25.72 -12.16 1.54
C GLN A 503 26.32 -12.01 0.13
N ASP A 504 25.62 -12.43 -0.93
CA ASP A 504 26.09 -12.35 -2.33
C ASP A 504 24.92 -12.45 -3.33
N ASN A 505 25.18 -12.24 -4.63
CA ASN A 505 24.18 -12.26 -5.72
C ASN A 505 23.39 -13.57 -5.75
N THR A 506 22.12 -13.50 -5.33
CA THR A 506 21.27 -14.66 -5.09
C THR A 506 19.98 -14.59 -5.90
N GLN A 507 19.72 -15.64 -6.69
CA GLN A 507 18.54 -15.81 -7.54
C GLN A 507 17.77 -17.08 -7.14
N GLY A 508 16.57 -17.29 -7.71
CA GLY A 508 15.80 -18.49 -7.39
C GLY A 508 14.45 -18.61 -8.08
N SER A 509 13.76 -19.74 -7.85
CA SER A 509 12.45 -20.05 -8.46
C SER A 509 11.39 -18.99 -8.12
N ARG A 510 10.94 -18.24 -9.12
CA ARG A 510 9.76 -17.36 -9.04
C ARG A 510 8.48 -18.20 -8.95
N LYS A 511 7.49 -17.74 -8.18
CA LYS A 511 6.17 -18.39 -8.00
C LYS A 511 6.33 -19.90 -7.67
N ASN A 512 5.49 -20.75 -8.25
CA ASN A 512 5.51 -22.22 -8.11
C ASN A 512 6.07 -22.93 -9.37
N TYR A 513 7.09 -22.36 -10.01
CA TYR A 513 7.78 -22.97 -11.15
C TYR A 513 8.76 -24.09 -10.72
N ASN A 514 8.21 -25.13 -10.08
CA ASN A 514 8.93 -26.27 -9.45
C ASN A 514 8.81 -27.61 -10.21
N HIS A 515 7.91 -27.67 -11.19
CA HIS A 515 7.69 -28.78 -12.13
C HIS A 515 8.65 -28.69 -13.34
N GLY A 516 8.75 -29.75 -14.15
CA GLY A 516 9.70 -29.90 -15.27
C GLY A 516 10.04 -28.60 -16.05
N PRO A 517 9.13 -28.08 -16.90
CA PRO A 517 9.38 -26.85 -17.66
C PRO A 517 9.59 -25.61 -16.77
N GLY A 518 9.02 -25.56 -15.57
CA GLY A 518 9.28 -24.48 -14.61
C GLY A 518 10.74 -24.39 -14.18
N VAL A 519 11.38 -25.52 -13.85
CA VAL A 519 12.81 -25.55 -13.45
C VAL A 519 13.70 -25.12 -14.61
N SER A 520 13.46 -25.65 -15.82
CA SER A 520 14.23 -25.29 -17.01
C SER A 520 14.07 -23.82 -17.40
N LEU A 521 12.88 -23.24 -17.22
CA LEU A 521 12.62 -21.81 -17.38
C LEU A 521 13.40 -20.96 -16.37
N MET A 522 13.32 -21.28 -15.07
CA MET A 522 13.99 -20.52 -14.02
C MET A 522 15.51 -20.55 -14.17
N LEU A 523 16.08 -21.68 -14.60
CA LEU A 523 17.49 -21.77 -14.98
C LEU A 523 17.80 -20.89 -16.19
N ALA A 524 16.98 -20.94 -17.25
CA ALA A 524 17.17 -20.11 -18.45
C ALA A 524 17.06 -18.60 -18.18
N GLU A 525 16.25 -18.19 -17.21
CA GLU A 525 16.14 -16.82 -16.69
C GLU A 525 17.33 -16.39 -15.80
N THR A 526 18.24 -17.30 -15.40
CA THR A 526 19.27 -17.00 -14.40
C THR A 526 20.49 -16.27 -15.00
N PRO A 527 20.89 -15.11 -14.44
CA PRO A 527 22.13 -14.40 -14.79
C PRO A 527 23.41 -15.24 -14.62
N PRO A 528 24.42 -15.08 -15.48
CA PRO A 528 25.64 -15.91 -15.47
C PRO A 528 26.48 -15.73 -14.19
N ASP A 529 26.46 -14.53 -13.64
CA ASP A 529 27.16 -14.00 -12.47
C ASP A 529 26.47 -14.33 -11.13
N THR A 530 25.34 -15.06 -11.17
CA THR A 530 24.64 -15.52 -9.96
C THR A 530 25.57 -16.36 -9.08
N ARG A 531 25.86 -15.90 -7.86
CA ARG A 531 26.63 -16.66 -6.86
C ARG A 531 25.83 -17.82 -6.29
N PHE A 532 24.56 -17.59 -5.97
CA PHE A 532 23.68 -18.57 -5.33
C PHE A 532 22.34 -18.70 -6.05
N GLY A 533 21.97 -19.91 -6.48
CA GLY A 533 20.68 -20.19 -7.12
C GLY A 533 19.82 -21.13 -6.28
N VAL A 534 18.66 -20.66 -5.81
CA VAL A 534 17.81 -21.36 -4.83
C VAL A 534 16.47 -21.77 -5.47
N TYR A 535 16.30 -23.06 -5.76
CA TYR A 535 15.18 -23.57 -6.56
C TYR A 535 14.28 -24.51 -5.76
N GLU A 536 12.97 -24.40 -5.93
CA GLU A 536 12.01 -25.35 -5.36
C GLU A 536 11.79 -26.52 -6.33
N PHE A 537 11.79 -27.75 -5.83
CA PHE A 537 11.76 -28.98 -6.62
C PHE A 537 10.56 -29.85 -6.24
N SER A 538 9.57 -29.96 -7.12
CA SER A 538 8.46 -30.93 -6.96
C SER A 538 8.92 -32.35 -7.33
N VAL A 539 8.08 -33.36 -7.08
CA VAL A 539 8.23 -34.69 -7.69
C VAL A 539 7.16 -34.91 -8.76
N ASP A 540 7.60 -35.45 -9.89
CA ASP A 540 6.80 -35.84 -11.04
C ASP A 540 6.94 -37.37 -11.26
N LEU A 541 6.47 -37.90 -12.41
CA LEU A 541 6.77 -39.29 -12.79
C LEU A 541 8.29 -39.59 -12.74
N PRO A 542 8.74 -40.81 -12.38
CA PRO A 542 10.16 -41.06 -12.05
C PRO A 542 11.18 -40.64 -13.12
N ARG A 543 10.84 -40.84 -14.41
CA ARG A 543 11.70 -40.41 -15.54
C ARG A 543 11.76 -38.89 -15.69
N VAL A 544 10.67 -38.18 -15.39
CA VAL A 544 10.59 -36.71 -15.43
C VAL A 544 11.35 -36.11 -14.23
N THR A 545 11.16 -36.66 -13.03
CA THR A 545 11.90 -36.28 -11.82
C THR A 545 13.40 -36.45 -12.02
N ALA A 546 13.84 -37.58 -12.61
CA ALA A 546 15.24 -37.80 -12.94
C ALA A 546 15.78 -36.78 -13.97
N LYS A 547 15.10 -36.56 -15.10
CA LYS A 547 15.52 -35.55 -16.10
C LYS A 547 15.60 -34.14 -15.48
N LYS A 548 14.65 -33.78 -14.61
CA LYS A 548 14.60 -32.49 -13.92
C LYS A 548 15.75 -32.31 -12.92
N ALA A 549 16.12 -33.35 -12.18
CA ALA A 549 17.29 -33.35 -11.30
C ALA A 549 18.59 -33.19 -12.11
N GLU A 550 18.71 -33.92 -13.23
CA GLU A 550 19.85 -33.86 -14.16
C GLU A 550 20.05 -32.45 -14.76
N ILE A 551 18.95 -31.79 -15.14
CA ILE A 551 18.97 -30.40 -15.65
C ILE A 551 19.40 -29.41 -14.55
N LEU A 552 18.93 -29.60 -13.31
CA LEU A 552 19.21 -28.69 -12.19
C LEU A 552 20.63 -28.83 -11.63
N ARG A 553 21.19 -30.05 -11.63
CA ARG A 553 22.52 -30.40 -11.10
C ARG A 553 22.89 -29.62 -9.81
N PRO A 554 22.14 -29.79 -8.71
CA PRO A 554 22.35 -29.00 -7.50
C PRO A 554 23.65 -29.36 -6.78
N HIS A 555 24.22 -28.39 -6.09
CA HIS A 555 25.34 -28.58 -5.17
C HIS A 555 24.84 -28.92 -3.74
N VAL A 556 23.66 -28.44 -3.37
CA VAL A 556 22.99 -28.74 -2.09
C VAL A 556 21.57 -29.23 -2.37
N ALA A 557 21.16 -30.35 -1.77
CA ALA A 557 19.81 -30.90 -1.89
C ALA A 557 19.15 -31.05 -0.51
N VAL A 558 18.15 -30.22 -0.23
CA VAL A 558 17.39 -30.21 1.03
C VAL A 558 16.13 -31.05 0.89
N ILE A 559 15.92 -32.02 1.80
CA ILE A 559 14.60 -32.64 2.00
C ILE A 559 14.09 -32.23 3.39
N THR A 560 13.15 -31.27 3.41
CA THR A 560 12.59 -30.69 4.65
C THR A 560 11.89 -31.72 5.54
N ASN A 561 11.14 -32.64 4.92
CA ASN A 561 10.38 -33.71 5.56
C ASN A 561 9.76 -34.69 4.53
N ILE A 562 9.39 -35.89 4.99
CA ILE A 562 8.50 -36.81 4.27
C ILE A 562 7.24 -37.05 5.13
N HIS A 563 6.07 -36.81 4.55
CA HIS A 563 4.76 -37.06 5.15
C HIS A 563 3.78 -37.54 4.04
N PRO A 564 2.57 -38.03 4.38
CA PRO A 564 1.56 -38.40 3.37
C PRO A 564 1.21 -37.21 2.46
N ASP A 565 1.59 -37.34 1.19
CA ASP A 565 1.53 -36.29 0.18
C ASP A 565 1.55 -36.96 -1.20
N HIS A 566 0.67 -36.56 -2.12
CA HIS A 566 0.54 -37.18 -3.46
C HIS A 566 0.38 -38.73 -3.49
N LEU A 567 -0.12 -39.36 -2.41
CA LEU A 567 -0.18 -40.83 -2.30
C LEU A 567 -1.01 -41.50 -3.39
N GLN A 568 -2.00 -40.83 -3.99
CA GLN A 568 -2.74 -41.36 -5.15
C GLN A 568 -1.84 -41.71 -6.36
N PHE A 569 -0.66 -41.08 -6.48
CA PHE A 569 0.28 -41.30 -7.59
C PHE A 569 1.42 -42.26 -7.22
N TYR A 570 1.80 -42.32 -5.95
CA TYR A 570 2.97 -43.08 -5.49
C TYR A 570 2.62 -44.31 -4.64
N GLY A 571 1.40 -44.42 -4.14
CA GLY A 571 0.86 -45.55 -3.36
C GLY A 571 1.36 -45.66 -1.92
N THR A 572 2.63 -45.36 -1.64
CA THR A 572 3.19 -45.44 -0.28
C THR A 572 4.20 -44.31 0.01
N MET A 573 4.44 -44.01 1.29
CA MET A 573 5.41 -42.99 1.71
C MET A 573 6.85 -43.37 1.36
N GLU A 574 7.18 -44.66 1.33
CA GLU A 574 8.50 -45.17 0.93
C GLU A 574 8.78 -44.85 -0.53
N LYS A 575 7.79 -45.08 -1.41
CA LYS A 575 7.89 -44.74 -2.83
C LYS A 575 7.98 -43.23 -3.03
N LEU A 576 7.21 -42.44 -2.28
CA LEU A 576 7.30 -40.98 -2.27
C LEU A 576 8.70 -40.49 -1.83
N ALA A 577 9.28 -41.08 -0.78
CA ALA A 577 10.63 -40.80 -0.33
C ALA A 577 11.67 -41.15 -1.41
N ASP A 578 11.55 -42.33 -2.03
CA ASP A 578 12.42 -42.73 -3.14
C ASP A 578 12.35 -41.75 -4.32
N GLN A 579 11.16 -41.21 -4.64
CA GLN A 579 11.01 -40.17 -5.66
C GLN A 579 11.68 -38.85 -5.26
N LYS A 580 11.47 -38.35 -4.04
CA LYS A 580 12.13 -37.11 -3.57
C LYS A 580 13.65 -37.30 -3.50
N CYS A 581 14.13 -38.50 -3.17
CA CYS A 581 15.55 -38.88 -3.19
C CYS A 581 16.17 -39.05 -4.60
N LEU A 582 15.39 -39.07 -5.70
CA LEU A 582 15.98 -39.04 -7.04
C LEU A 582 16.83 -37.78 -7.28
N LEU A 583 16.54 -36.69 -6.56
CA LEU A 583 17.34 -35.47 -6.56
C LEU A 583 18.82 -35.71 -6.21
N PHE A 584 19.12 -36.70 -5.37
CA PHE A 584 20.50 -37.05 -4.99
C PHE A 584 21.30 -37.69 -6.13
N LYS A 585 20.64 -38.30 -7.12
CA LYS A 585 21.32 -38.93 -8.28
C LYS A 585 21.90 -37.91 -9.27
N SER A 586 21.65 -36.63 -9.06
CA SER A 586 22.16 -35.54 -9.89
C SER A 586 22.84 -34.45 -9.05
N LEU A 587 23.19 -34.77 -7.80
CA LEU A 587 24.02 -33.91 -6.98
C LEU A 587 25.40 -33.73 -7.66
N ALA A 588 25.96 -32.52 -7.56
CA ALA A 588 27.30 -32.26 -8.04
C ALA A 588 28.36 -33.05 -7.23
N PRO A 589 29.57 -33.29 -7.78
CA PRO A 589 30.69 -33.85 -7.01
C PRO A 589 30.94 -33.06 -5.72
N GLU A 590 31.22 -33.78 -4.63
CA GLU A 590 31.29 -33.26 -3.24
C GLU A 590 30.07 -32.46 -2.74
N GLY A 591 28.93 -32.50 -3.45
CA GLY A 591 27.69 -31.85 -3.03
C GLY A 591 27.08 -32.47 -1.76
N THR A 592 26.24 -31.68 -1.09
CA THR A 592 25.69 -32.00 0.23
C THR A 592 24.20 -32.33 0.20
N ALA A 593 23.80 -33.46 0.76
CA ALA A 593 22.39 -33.74 1.07
C ALA A 593 22.06 -33.26 2.49
N ILE A 594 20.94 -32.54 2.64
CA ILE A 594 20.43 -32.09 3.94
C ILE A 594 19.14 -32.83 4.26
N LEU A 595 19.15 -33.54 5.38
CA LEU A 595 18.08 -34.42 5.82
C LEU A 595 17.55 -34.01 7.19
N ASN A 596 16.24 -33.87 7.32
CA ASN A 596 15.60 -33.90 8.63
C ASN A 596 15.80 -35.28 9.28
N ARG A 597 16.40 -35.30 10.48
CA ARG A 597 16.68 -36.51 11.26
C ARG A 597 15.42 -37.16 11.81
N GLU A 598 14.40 -36.36 12.10
CA GLU A 598 13.15 -36.77 12.73
C GLU A 598 12.11 -37.26 11.72
N SER A 599 12.48 -37.35 10.44
CA SER A 599 11.69 -38.05 9.43
C SER A 599 11.58 -39.53 9.77
N ALA A 600 10.37 -40.08 9.83
CA ALA A 600 10.14 -41.52 10.01
C ALA A 600 10.79 -42.40 8.91
N LEU A 601 11.19 -41.78 7.79
CA LEU A 601 11.92 -42.43 6.68
C LEU A 601 13.38 -41.97 6.58
N HIS A 602 13.96 -41.38 7.63
CA HIS A 602 15.34 -40.88 7.66
C HIS A 602 16.35 -41.94 7.19
N GLU A 603 16.32 -43.15 7.76
CA GLU A 603 17.23 -44.25 7.36
C GLU A 603 17.06 -44.65 5.88
N ARG A 604 15.85 -44.54 5.33
CA ARG A 604 15.61 -44.77 3.90
C ARG A 604 16.20 -43.65 3.04
N GLN A 605 16.03 -42.39 3.46
CA GLN A 605 16.61 -41.23 2.78
C GLN A 605 18.14 -41.26 2.83
N LEU A 606 18.72 -41.63 3.98
CA LEU A 606 20.15 -41.81 4.22
C LEU A 606 20.73 -42.95 3.36
N LYS A 607 20.03 -44.10 3.31
CA LYS A 607 20.38 -45.21 2.40
C LYS A 607 20.33 -44.79 0.94
N ASN A 608 19.30 -44.03 0.53
CA ASN A 608 19.16 -43.55 -0.84
C ASN A 608 20.24 -42.52 -1.23
N ALA A 609 20.62 -41.62 -0.32
CA ALA A 609 21.72 -40.68 -0.52
C ALA A 609 23.07 -41.41 -0.68
N ARG A 610 23.38 -42.35 0.22
CA ARG A 610 24.58 -43.21 0.13
C ARG A 610 24.60 -44.04 -1.16
N ALA A 611 23.46 -44.61 -1.56
CA ALA A 611 23.32 -45.37 -2.81
C ALA A 611 23.40 -44.50 -4.09
N ALA A 612 23.20 -43.18 -3.96
CA ALA A 612 23.46 -42.20 -5.03
C ALA A 612 24.91 -41.69 -5.03
N GLY A 613 25.78 -42.17 -4.13
CA GLY A 613 27.18 -41.76 -4.02
C GLY A 613 27.41 -40.47 -3.23
N VAL A 614 26.41 -39.94 -2.52
CA VAL A 614 26.55 -38.72 -1.72
C VAL A 614 27.43 -38.99 -0.50
N LYS A 615 28.56 -38.28 -0.43
CA LYS A 615 29.51 -38.32 0.69
C LYS A 615 29.06 -37.40 1.83
N ASN A 616 28.74 -36.16 1.49
CA ASN A 616 28.44 -35.10 2.44
C ASN A 616 26.94 -35.12 2.76
N ILE A 617 26.61 -35.56 3.98
CA ILE A 617 25.23 -35.63 4.45
C ILE A 617 25.17 -34.90 5.79
N VAL A 618 24.37 -33.83 5.86
CA VAL A 618 24.15 -33.02 7.06
C VAL A 618 22.73 -33.27 7.55
N THR A 619 22.58 -33.50 8.84
CA THR A 619 21.29 -33.78 9.48
C THR A 619 20.84 -32.63 10.36
N VAL A 620 19.53 -32.36 10.37
CA VAL A 620 18.89 -31.34 11.21
C VAL A 620 17.81 -31.94 12.11
N GLY A 621 17.67 -31.47 13.35
CA GLY A 621 16.73 -32.03 14.31
C GLY A 621 16.59 -31.22 15.60
N ARG A 622 15.64 -31.60 16.46
CA ARG A 622 15.48 -31.03 17.81
C ARG A 622 16.49 -31.53 18.83
N ASP A 623 17.22 -32.63 18.54
CA ASP A 623 18.15 -33.25 19.50
C ASP A 623 19.58 -33.42 18.95
N LYS A 624 20.53 -33.55 19.88
CA LYS A 624 22.00 -33.60 19.67
C LYS A 624 22.53 -34.79 18.84
N GLN A 625 21.68 -35.68 18.36
CA GLN A 625 22.06 -36.68 17.35
C GLN A 625 22.02 -36.12 15.92
N ALA A 626 21.42 -34.94 15.70
CA ALA A 626 21.54 -34.20 14.46
C ALA A 626 22.80 -33.31 14.47
N ASP A 627 23.38 -33.05 13.30
CA ASP A 627 24.60 -32.24 13.18
C ASP A 627 24.33 -30.77 13.55
N LEU A 628 23.22 -30.21 13.03
CA LEU A 628 22.64 -28.93 13.46
C LEU A 628 21.38 -29.22 14.27
N TRP A 629 21.38 -28.82 15.55
CA TRP A 629 20.28 -29.12 16.47
C TRP A 629 19.88 -27.97 17.38
N VAL A 630 18.65 -28.02 17.90
CA VAL A 630 18.07 -27.02 18.81
C VAL A 630 18.62 -27.22 20.23
N GLU A 631 19.50 -26.33 20.68
CA GLU A 631 20.00 -26.31 22.07
C GLU A 631 18.94 -25.80 23.06
N LYS A 632 18.20 -24.76 22.67
CA LYS A 632 17.10 -24.21 23.46
C LYS A 632 16.05 -23.62 22.52
N CYS A 633 14.78 -23.83 22.80
CA CYS A 633 13.70 -23.13 22.12
C CYS A 633 12.63 -22.71 23.13
N ILE A 634 12.17 -21.47 23.03
CA ILE A 634 10.99 -20.95 23.70
C ILE A 634 10.05 -20.54 22.57
N LEU A 635 9.02 -21.35 22.33
CA LEU A 635 7.93 -21.01 21.40
C LEU A 635 7.04 -19.97 22.09
N GLY A 636 6.83 -18.85 21.43
CA GLY A 636 5.82 -17.85 21.80
C GLY A 636 4.66 -17.82 20.81
N PRO A 637 3.63 -17.00 21.07
CA PRO A 637 2.42 -16.92 20.25
C PRO A 637 2.64 -16.22 18.90
N GLU A 638 3.56 -15.26 18.84
CA GLU A 638 3.85 -14.45 17.65
C GLU A 638 5.25 -14.74 17.09
N SER A 639 6.21 -15.07 17.98
CA SER A 639 7.60 -15.34 17.62
C SER A 639 8.20 -16.42 18.52
N SER A 640 9.28 -17.06 18.06
CA SER A 640 9.98 -18.11 18.80
C SER A 640 11.43 -17.73 19.04
N ASN A 641 11.91 -17.79 20.29
CA ASN A 641 13.32 -17.56 20.62
C ASN A 641 14.07 -18.90 20.56
N VAL A 642 15.12 -18.97 19.73
CA VAL A 642 15.83 -20.22 19.40
C VAL A 642 17.33 -20.06 19.61
N SER A 643 17.95 -21.05 20.22
CA SER A 643 19.39 -21.26 20.23
C SER A 643 19.69 -22.62 19.60
N VAL A 644 20.62 -22.65 18.65
CA VAL A 644 21.01 -23.85 17.88
C VAL A 644 22.51 -24.08 17.98
N ARG A 645 22.92 -25.35 17.97
CA ARG A 645 24.33 -25.74 17.87
C ARG A 645 24.58 -26.46 16.55
N PHE A 646 25.68 -26.11 15.89
CA PHE A 646 26.19 -26.79 14.69
C PHE A 646 27.71 -26.79 14.72
N HIS A 647 28.31 -27.97 14.60
CA HIS A 647 29.70 -28.20 15.01
C HIS A 647 29.94 -27.68 16.44
N GLU A 648 31.09 -27.07 16.72
CA GLU A 648 31.47 -26.51 18.03
C GLU A 648 30.90 -25.10 18.29
N LYS A 649 29.96 -24.63 17.47
CA LYS A 649 29.43 -23.26 17.52
C LYS A 649 27.94 -23.23 17.86
N THR A 650 27.53 -22.31 18.74
CA THR A 650 26.13 -22.00 19.04
C THR A 650 25.75 -20.66 18.39
N ALA A 651 24.53 -20.54 17.89
CA ALA A 651 23.92 -19.28 17.47
C ALA A 651 22.53 -19.11 18.11
N THR A 652 22.16 -17.89 18.47
CA THR A 652 20.87 -17.57 19.10
C THR A 652 20.17 -16.47 18.31
N PHE A 653 18.89 -16.66 18.00
CA PHE A 653 18.10 -15.79 17.14
C PHE A 653 16.60 -15.87 17.47
N GLN A 654 15.85 -14.88 17.02
CA GLN A 654 14.39 -14.88 17.06
C GLN A 654 13.84 -15.31 15.69
N VAL A 655 12.77 -16.10 15.68
CA VAL A 655 11.98 -16.46 14.50
C VAL A 655 10.68 -15.66 14.56
N GLY A 656 10.44 -14.77 13.60
CA GLY A 656 9.26 -13.89 13.55
C GLY A 656 7.93 -14.57 13.22
N GLN A 657 7.78 -15.86 13.52
CA GLN A 657 6.57 -16.67 13.38
C GLN A 657 6.51 -17.71 14.51
N PRO A 658 5.31 -18.14 14.96
CA PRO A 658 5.16 -19.19 15.95
C PRO A 658 5.39 -20.60 15.37
N GLY A 659 5.65 -21.56 16.25
CA GLY A 659 5.59 -22.99 15.95
C GLY A 659 6.92 -23.65 15.56
N MET A 660 7.16 -24.84 16.13
CA MET A 660 8.38 -25.63 15.92
C MET A 660 8.64 -25.98 14.44
N HIS A 661 7.59 -26.08 13.63
CA HIS A 661 7.72 -26.38 12.20
C HIS A 661 8.43 -25.25 11.42
N ILE A 662 8.30 -23.98 11.83
CA ILE A 662 9.08 -22.87 11.26
C ILE A 662 10.53 -22.94 11.75
N VAL A 663 10.75 -23.21 13.03
CA VAL A 663 12.11 -23.43 13.59
C VAL A 663 12.85 -24.52 12.81
N MET A 664 12.20 -25.63 12.48
CA MET A 664 12.79 -26.69 11.65
C MET A 664 13.05 -26.26 10.19
N ASN A 665 12.25 -25.36 9.62
CA ASN A 665 12.55 -24.75 8.32
C ASN A 665 13.77 -23.82 8.41
N CYS A 666 13.95 -23.09 9.52
CA CYS A 666 15.15 -22.29 9.79
C CYS A 666 16.41 -23.16 9.94
N LEU A 667 16.35 -24.29 10.64
CA LEU A 667 17.48 -25.24 10.70
C LEU A 667 17.84 -25.78 9.31
N CYS A 668 16.83 -26.17 8.50
CA CYS A 668 17.05 -26.57 7.10
C CYS A 668 17.73 -25.44 6.29
N ALA A 669 17.37 -24.18 6.55
CA ALA A 669 17.93 -23.02 5.86
C ALA A 669 19.38 -22.74 6.28
N LEU A 670 19.70 -22.77 7.58
CA LEU A 670 21.06 -22.55 8.10
C LEU A 670 22.04 -23.63 7.63
N ALA A 671 21.64 -24.90 7.66
CA ALA A 671 22.43 -26.00 7.08
C ALA A 671 22.67 -25.76 5.58
N ALA A 672 21.68 -25.26 4.84
CA ALA A 672 21.79 -25.02 3.40
C ALA A 672 22.63 -23.79 3.06
N VAL A 673 22.60 -22.73 3.88
CA VAL A 673 23.53 -21.58 3.79
C VAL A 673 24.97 -22.08 3.95
N HIS A 674 25.25 -22.83 5.02
CA HIS A 674 26.59 -23.37 5.26
C HIS A 674 27.05 -24.29 4.11
N ALA A 675 26.21 -25.25 3.71
CA ALA A 675 26.52 -26.18 2.63
C ALA A 675 26.65 -25.50 1.25
N ALA A 676 26.08 -24.31 1.06
CA ALA A 676 26.26 -23.51 -0.14
C ALA A 676 27.60 -22.73 -0.16
N GLY A 677 28.28 -22.63 0.99
CA GLY A 677 29.48 -21.82 1.20
C GLY A 677 29.23 -20.42 1.76
N GLY A 678 28.05 -20.15 2.34
CA GLY A 678 27.73 -18.92 3.05
C GLY A 678 27.99 -18.99 4.56
N ASP A 679 28.02 -17.84 5.21
CA ASP A 679 28.15 -17.74 6.67
C ASP A 679 26.79 -17.99 7.35
N TRP A 680 26.66 -19.13 8.02
CA TRP A 680 25.44 -19.49 8.72
C TRP A 680 25.27 -18.78 10.06
N LEU A 681 26.33 -18.25 10.69
CA LEU A 681 26.20 -17.44 11.91
C LEU A 681 25.58 -16.09 11.58
N ARG A 682 26.08 -15.41 10.53
CA ARG A 682 25.49 -14.18 10.03
C ARG A 682 24.05 -14.41 9.55
N ALA A 683 23.80 -15.52 8.86
CA ALA A 683 22.45 -15.89 8.48
C ALA A 683 21.54 -16.14 9.70
N ALA A 684 22.06 -16.67 10.81
CA ALA A 684 21.25 -16.87 12.02
C ALA A 684 20.77 -15.54 12.61
N SER A 685 21.64 -14.51 12.70
CA SER A 685 21.21 -13.17 13.13
C SER A 685 20.20 -12.52 12.16
N ASP A 686 20.28 -12.83 10.86
CA ASP A 686 19.37 -12.30 9.85
C ASP A 686 17.96 -12.93 9.88
N ILE A 687 17.70 -14.02 10.63
CA ILE A 687 16.40 -14.73 10.60
C ILE A 687 15.23 -13.89 11.13
N ALA A 688 15.47 -12.94 12.03
CA ALA A 688 14.40 -12.07 12.56
C ALA A 688 13.78 -11.18 11.47
N ASP A 689 14.58 -10.73 10.50
CA ASP A 689 14.18 -9.88 9.38
C ASP A 689 13.44 -10.66 8.25
N ALA A 690 13.27 -11.98 8.38
CA ALA A 690 12.79 -12.82 7.30
C ALA A 690 11.28 -12.62 7.00
N PRO A 691 10.89 -12.31 5.74
CA PRO A 691 9.52 -11.92 5.42
C PRO A 691 8.52 -13.08 5.57
N VAL A 692 7.37 -12.77 6.19
CA VAL A 692 6.20 -13.66 6.23
C VAL A 692 5.64 -13.85 4.82
N LEU A 693 5.20 -15.07 4.50
CA LEU A 693 4.58 -15.40 3.21
C LEU A 693 3.05 -15.47 3.35
N PRO A 694 2.26 -14.81 2.50
CA PRO A 694 0.80 -14.78 2.63
C PRO A 694 0.11 -16.14 2.70
N ARG A 695 -0.99 -16.19 3.46
CA ARG A 695 -1.86 -17.34 3.75
C ARG A 695 -1.14 -18.55 4.37
N ARG A 696 -0.21 -18.27 5.30
CA ARG A 696 0.56 -19.28 6.05
C ARG A 696 0.66 -18.90 7.52
N ASN A 697 -0.44 -19.08 8.25
CA ASN A 697 -0.67 -18.48 9.56
C ASN A 697 -0.66 -16.93 9.49
N GLU A 698 -1.34 -16.39 8.47
CA GLU A 698 -1.62 -14.95 8.36
C GLU A 698 -2.76 -14.62 9.33
N ILE A 699 -2.61 -13.56 10.15
CA ILE A 699 -3.50 -13.26 11.27
C ILE A 699 -4.29 -11.98 10.99
N HIS A 700 -5.60 -12.02 11.24
CA HIS A 700 -6.51 -10.87 11.12
C HIS A 700 -7.37 -10.76 12.39
N SER A 701 -7.59 -9.54 12.90
CA SER A 701 -8.67 -9.29 13.86
C SER A 701 -9.93 -8.89 13.11
N LEU A 702 -11.07 -9.51 13.40
CA LEU A 702 -12.35 -9.25 12.73
C LEU A 702 -13.43 -8.96 13.78
N PRO A 703 -14.21 -7.87 13.65
CA PRO A 703 -15.31 -7.61 14.57
C PRO A 703 -16.46 -8.61 14.35
N VAL A 704 -17.16 -8.97 15.42
CA VAL A 704 -18.37 -9.81 15.40
C VAL A 704 -19.42 -9.25 16.37
N ALA A 705 -20.47 -10.02 16.66
CA ALA A 705 -21.39 -9.65 17.72
C ALA A 705 -20.67 -9.61 19.08
N ASP A 706 -20.78 -8.46 19.75
CA ASP A 706 -20.36 -8.21 21.13
C ASP A 706 -18.82 -8.29 21.39
N GLY A 707 -17.99 -8.15 20.34
CA GLY A 707 -16.52 -8.03 20.39
C GLY A 707 -15.80 -8.53 19.11
N ASP A 708 -14.49 -8.83 19.18
CA ASP A 708 -13.67 -9.26 18.02
C ASP A 708 -13.32 -10.77 18.06
N ILE A 709 -13.00 -11.37 16.90
CA ILE A 709 -12.36 -12.69 16.75
C ILE A 709 -10.98 -12.57 16.11
N THR A 710 -10.10 -13.54 16.39
CA THR A 710 -8.82 -13.71 15.69
C THR A 710 -8.95 -14.76 14.59
N LEU A 711 -8.94 -14.33 13.32
CA LEU A 711 -8.87 -15.23 12.16
C LEU A 711 -7.41 -15.56 11.83
N ILE A 712 -7.11 -16.84 11.62
CA ILE A 712 -5.81 -17.34 11.15
C ILE A 712 -5.99 -18.04 9.79
N ASP A 713 -5.52 -17.43 8.71
CA ASP A 713 -5.49 -18.01 7.36
C ASP A 713 -4.20 -18.82 7.12
N ASP A 714 -4.35 -20.14 7.01
CA ASP A 714 -3.31 -21.07 6.57
C ASP A 714 -3.80 -21.92 5.37
N THR A 715 -4.59 -21.29 4.48
CA THR A 715 -5.28 -21.94 3.35
C THR A 715 -4.43 -22.13 2.08
N PHE A 716 -3.15 -21.70 2.05
CA PHE A 716 -2.29 -21.85 0.87
C PHE A 716 -2.18 -23.31 0.39
N SER A 717 -2.04 -24.26 1.33
CA SER A 717 -2.02 -25.70 1.05
C SER A 717 -2.07 -26.54 2.34
N ALA A 718 -2.60 -27.75 2.26
CA ALA A 718 -2.57 -28.74 3.35
C ALA A 718 -2.14 -30.14 2.89
N ASN A 719 -1.48 -30.82 3.82
CA ASN A 719 -1.22 -32.25 3.98
C ASN A 719 -1.29 -32.57 5.50
N PRO A 720 -1.34 -33.83 5.96
CA PRO A 720 -1.64 -34.13 7.37
C PRO A 720 -0.68 -33.46 8.37
N ALA A 721 0.63 -33.47 8.06
CA ALA A 721 1.63 -32.84 8.93
C ALA A 721 1.54 -31.32 8.99
N SER A 722 1.12 -30.65 7.90
CA SER A 722 0.83 -29.21 7.94
C SER A 722 -0.48 -28.88 8.67
N ILE A 723 -1.44 -29.81 8.74
CA ILE A 723 -2.63 -29.63 9.60
C ILE A 723 -2.22 -29.76 11.07
N GLN A 724 -1.46 -30.80 11.43
CA GLN A 724 -0.88 -30.93 12.76
C GLN A 724 -0.08 -29.67 13.17
N ALA A 725 0.85 -29.21 12.32
CA ALA A 725 1.69 -28.05 12.61
C ALA A 725 0.93 -26.72 12.78
N GLY A 726 -0.24 -26.55 12.13
CA GLY A 726 -1.10 -25.38 12.34
C GLY A 726 -2.02 -25.53 13.56
N LEU A 727 -2.46 -26.75 13.90
CA LEU A 727 -3.13 -27.06 15.17
C LEU A 727 -2.19 -26.82 16.37
N GLU A 728 -0.90 -27.18 16.25
CA GLU A 728 0.13 -26.82 17.24
C GLU A 728 0.24 -25.29 17.45
N VAL A 729 0.16 -24.48 16.38
CA VAL A 729 0.14 -23.01 16.47
C VAL A 729 -1.16 -22.50 17.10
N LEU A 730 -2.31 -23.04 16.72
CA LEU A 730 -3.62 -22.70 17.29
C LEU A 730 -3.66 -22.97 18.81
N GLY A 731 -3.07 -24.08 19.28
CA GLY A 731 -2.91 -24.39 20.69
C GLY A 731 -1.98 -23.42 21.44
N LEU A 732 -0.91 -22.94 20.79
CA LEU A 732 -0.01 -21.90 21.33
C LEU A 732 -0.60 -20.49 21.31
N THR A 733 -1.65 -20.24 20.52
CA THR A 733 -2.26 -18.90 20.42
C THR A 733 -3.01 -18.58 21.72
N PRO A 734 -2.83 -17.38 22.32
CA PRO A 734 -3.39 -17.07 23.64
C PRO A 734 -4.90 -16.87 23.55
N LEU A 735 -5.65 -17.61 24.36
CA LEU A 735 -7.11 -17.55 24.36
C LEU A 735 -7.59 -16.46 25.33
N SER A 736 -8.55 -15.63 24.90
CA SER A 736 -9.23 -14.68 25.78
C SER A 736 -10.03 -15.41 26.87
N GLN A 737 -10.34 -14.76 28.00
CA GLN A 737 -10.97 -15.42 29.17
C GLN A 737 -12.34 -16.08 28.91
N ARG A 738 -12.98 -15.85 27.76
CA ARG A 738 -14.23 -16.50 27.33
C ARG A 738 -14.22 -16.96 25.87
N GLY A 739 -13.08 -16.84 25.19
CA GLY A 739 -12.92 -17.25 23.80
C GLY A 739 -12.88 -18.76 23.63
N ARG A 740 -13.03 -19.22 22.40
CA ARG A 740 -12.91 -20.62 22.00
C ARG A 740 -12.01 -20.79 20.77
N ARG A 741 -11.34 -21.92 20.64
CA ARG A 741 -10.61 -22.30 19.43
C ARG A 741 -11.54 -23.01 18.46
N ILE A 742 -11.89 -22.35 17.37
CA ILE A 742 -12.70 -22.89 16.27
C ILE A 742 -11.77 -23.27 15.12
N ALA A 743 -11.77 -24.55 14.74
CA ALA A 743 -11.01 -25.03 13.59
C ALA A 743 -11.94 -25.29 12.40
N ILE A 744 -11.48 -24.93 11.20
CA ILE A 744 -12.19 -25.13 9.93
C ILE A 744 -11.27 -25.88 8.97
N MET A 745 -11.53 -27.19 8.82
CA MET A 745 -10.72 -28.08 7.98
C MET A 745 -11.42 -28.37 6.65
N GLY A 746 -10.70 -28.20 5.53
CA GLY A 746 -11.11 -28.63 4.20
C GLY A 746 -10.21 -29.74 3.64
N GLU A 747 -10.78 -30.64 2.84
CA GLU A 747 -10.14 -31.89 2.39
C GLU A 747 -8.68 -31.72 1.92
N ILE A 748 -7.81 -32.60 2.42
CA ILE A 748 -6.50 -32.89 1.84
C ILE A 748 -6.71 -33.75 0.59
N ARG A 749 -6.62 -33.15 -0.59
CA ARG A 749 -6.66 -33.88 -1.85
C ARG A 749 -5.37 -34.67 -2.08
N GLU A 750 -5.44 -35.59 -3.04
CA GLU A 750 -4.32 -36.40 -3.56
C GLU A 750 -3.80 -37.54 -2.65
N LEU A 751 -4.52 -37.87 -1.57
CA LEU A 751 -4.20 -39.01 -0.67
C LEU A 751 -4.71 -40.38 -1.17
N GLY A 752 -5.54 -40.42 -2.21
CA GLY A 752 -6.11 -41.67 -2.76
C GLY A 752 -7.05 -42.39 -1.79
N GLU A 753 -7.15 -43.72 -1.90
CA GLU A 753 -8.04 -44.56 -1.08
C GLU A 753 -7.78 -44.47 0.44
N THR A 754 -6.58 -44.02 0.84
CA THR A 754 -6.22 -43.80 2.26
C THR A 754 -6.70 -42.47 2.84
N SER A 755 -7.38 -41.64 2.04
CA SER A 755 -7.80 -40.29 2.43
C SER A 755 -8.69 -40.25 3.68
N PRO A 756 -9.78 -41.05 3.82
CA PRO A 756 -10.64 -40.96 5.01
C PRO A 756 -9.93 -41.38 6.30
N GLN A 757 -9.05 -42.38 6.23
CA GLN A 757 -8.29 -42.87 7.39
C GLN A 757 -7.23 -41.87 7.82
N LEU A 758 -6.55 -41.21 6.87
CA LEU A 758 -5.56 -40.17 7.15
C LEU A 758 -6.20 -38.87 7.69
N HIS A 759 -7.43 -38.54 7.30
CA HIS A 759 -8.19 -37.47 7.94
C HIS A 759 -8.63 -37.86 9.36
N ALA A 760 -9.19 -39.05 9.56
CA ALA A 760 -9.57 -39.54 10.89
C ALA A 760 -8.40 -39.58 11.89
N ALA A 761 -7.19 -39.92 11.42
CA ALA A 761 -5.97 -39.94 12.22
C ALA A 761 -5.51 -38.56 12.75
N LEU A 762 -6.12 -37.45 12.31
CA LEU A 762 -5.82 -36.10 12.82
C LEU A 762 -6.61 -35.74 14.09
N ALA A 763 -7.59 -36.57 14.51
CA ALA A 763 -8.40 -36.32 15.69
C ALA A 763 -7.62 -36.04 17.00
N PRO A 764 -6.51 -36.76 17.32
CA PRO A 764 -5.73 -36.48 18.53
C PRO A 764 -5.17 -35.05 18.56
N TYR A 765 -4.66 -34.54 17.43
CA TYR A 765 -4.08 -33.20 17.36
C TYR A 765 -5.13 -32.09 17.49
N VAL A 766 -6.38 -32.34 17.10
CA VAL A 766 -7.52 -31.44 17.34
C VAL A 766 -7.82 -31.34 18.85
N LEU A 767 -7.74 -32.46 19.58
CA LEU A 767 -7.89 -32.51 21.03
C LEU A 767 -6.69 -31.84 21.76
N GLU A 768 -5.46 -32.16 21.36
CA GLU A 768 -4.22 -31.62 21.95
C GLU A 768 -4.07 -30.12 21.75
N ALA A 769 -4.54 -29.57 20.62
CA ALA A 769 -4.59 -28.13 20.37
C ALA A 769 -5.67 -27.39 21.19
N GLY A 770 -6.51 -28.12 21.95
CA GLY A 770 -7.62 -27.56 22.70
C GLY A 770 -8.65 -26.87 21.80
N VAL A 771 -8.95 -27.46 20.64
CA VAL A 771 -10.05 -27.00 19.76
C VAL A 771 -11.38 -27.25 20.47
N ASP A 772 -12.17 -26.21 20.64
CA ASP A 772 -13.51 -26.32 21.21
C ASP A 772 -14.54 -26.78 20.17
N ILE A 773 -14.41 -26.34 18.91
CA ILE A 773 -15.36 -26.66 17.83
C ILE A 773 -14.62 -26.93 16.51
N LEU A 774 -14.86 -28.10 15.89
CA LEU A 774 -14.36 -28.42 14.55
C LEU A 774 -15.49 -28.38 13.50
N PHE A 775 -15.31 -27.52 12.49
CA PHE A 775 -16.06 -27.54 11.23
C PHE A 775 -15.28 -28.27 10.15
N THR A 776 -15.99 -28.99 9.27
CA THR A 776 -15.35 -29.77 8.19
C THR A 776 -16.07 -29.62 6.85
N VAL A 777 -15.30 -29.36 5.78
CA VAL A 777 -15.83 -29.22 4.40
C VAL A 777 -15.25 -30.26 3.45
N GLY A 778 -16.12 -31.17 2.98
CA GLY A 778 -15.83 -32.21 1.99
C GLY A 778 -15.81 -33.65 2.54
N HIS A 779 -16.08 -34.60 1.64
CA HIS A 779 -16.40 -36.01 1.92
C HIS A 779 -15.46 -36.71 2.90
N ASP A 780 -14.14 -36.69 2.64
CA ASP A 780 -13.18 -37.52 3.37
C ASP A 780 -12.98 -37.11 4.85
N LEU A 781 -13.52 -35.95 5.26
CA LEU A 781 -13.48 -35.45 6.63
C LEU A 781 -14.61 -35.96 7.53
N GLU A 782 -15.60 -36.69 7.00
CA GLU A 782 -16.71 -37.21 7.82
C GLU A 782 -16.21 -38.13 8.95
N GLY A 783 -15.11 -38.86 8.71
CA GLY A 783 -14.49 -39.77 9.66
C GLY A 783 -13.93 -39.07 10.92
N ILE A 784 -13.17 -37.98 10.76
CA ILE A 784 -12.66 -37.21 11.90
C ILE A 784 -13.82 -36.57 12.68
N TRP A 785 -14.79 -35.98 11.98
CA TRP A 785 -15.95 -35.34 12.60
C TRP A 785 -16.81 -36.34 13.40
N LYS A 786 -16.98 -37.57 12.90
CA LYS A 786 -17.67 -38.64 13.63
C LYS A 786 -16.95 -39.04 14.91
N CYS A 787 -15.62 -39.03 14.94
CA CYS A 787 -14.82 -39.49 16.08
C CYS A 787 -14.71 -38.51 17.27
N LEU A 788 -15.05 -37.23 17.09
CA LEU A 788 -14.98 -36.24 18.17
C LEU A 788 -16.06 -36.45 19.26
N PRO A 789 -15.89 -35.86 20.47
CA PRO A 789 -16.96 -35.67 21.45
C PRO A 789 -18.14 -34.88 20.86
N PRO A 790 -19.39 -35.06 21.36
CA PRO A 790 -20.57 -34.38 20.81
C PRO A 790 -20.45 -32.85 20.81
N ASP A 791 -19.96 -32.28 21.91
CA ASP A 791 -19.92 -30.81 22.11
C ASP A 791 -18.89 -30.12 21.22
N MET A 792 -17.93 -30.86 20.66
CA MET A 792 -16.92 -30.36 19.73
C MET A 792 -17.36 -30.36 18.25
N LYS A 793 -18.57 -30.84 17.95
CA LYS A 793 -19.03 -31.02 16.56
C LYS A 793 -19.70 -29.76 16.04
N GLY A 794 -18.91 -28.95 15.33
CA GLY A 794 -19.42 -27.98 14.38
C GLY A 794 -20.13 -28.68 13.20
N LYS A 795 -20.40 -27.96 12.12
CA LYS A 795 -21.05 -28.56 10.94
C LYS A 795 -20.06 -29.39 10.11
N HIS A 796 -20.52 -30.55 9.64
CA HIS A 796 -19.96 -31.29 8.50
C HIS A 796 -20.87 -31.12 7.27
N SER A 797 -20.28 -30.93 6.10
CA SER A 797 -20.98 -30.83 4.81
C SER A 797 -19.98 -31.00 3.65
N GLU A 798 -20.44 -31.42 2.48
CA GLU A 798 -19.67 -31.24 1.24
C GLU A 798 -19.81 -29.85 0.64
N ASP A 799 -20.91 -29.15 0.93
CA ASP A 799 -21.19 -27.80 0.47
C ASP A 799 -20.50 -26.75 1.37
N PRO A 800 -19.66 -25.83 0.81
CA PRO A 800 -19.04 -24.76 1.58
C PRO A 800 -20.02 -23.70 2.06
N GLU A 801 -21.14 -23.44 1.39
CA GLU A 801 -22.11 -22.43 1.82
C GLU A 801 -22.73 -22.85 3.15
N THR A 802 -23.19 -24.11 3.26
CA THR A 802 -23.64 -24.73 4.52
C THR A 802 -22.62 -24.65 5.66
N ILE A 803 -21.31 -24.66 5.37
CA ILE A 803 -20.26 -24.51 6.40
C ILE A 803 -20.06 -23.05 6.77
N ALA A 804 -19.93 -22.15 5.80
CA ALA A 804 -19.85 -20.71 6.00
C ALA A 804 -21.01 -20.21 6.87
N ASP A 805 -22.23 -20.61 6.51
CA ASP A 805 -23.48 -20.23 7.16
C ASP A 805 -23.61 -20.80 8.58
N ALA A 806 -22.90 -21.88 8.91
CA ALA A 806 -22.84 -22.45 10.26
C ALA A 806 -21.72 -21.84 11.12
N VAL A 807 -20.56 -21.55 10.51
CA VAL A 807 -19.42 -20.87 11.15
C VAL A 807 -19.80 -19.45 11.56
N VAL A 808 -20.45 -18.69 10.67
CA VAL A 808 -20.90 -17.31 10.90
C VAL A 808 -21.97 -17.22 11.99
N LYS A 809 -22.74 -18.29 12.23
CA LYS A 809 -23.72 -18.36 13.34
C LYS A 809 -23.09 -18.82 14.65
N GLU A 810 -21.92 -19.43 14.62
CA GLU A 810 -21.26 -19.98 15.80
C GLU A 810 -20.20 -19.05 16.39
N MET A 811 -19.48 -18.28 15.56
CA MET A 811 -18.44 -17.33 15.97
C MET A 811 -18.95 -16.27 16.95
N LYS A 812 -18.18 -16.00 18.00
CA LYS A 812 -18.48 -15.08 19.10
C LYS A 812 -17.22 -14.34 19.54
N ALA A 813 -17.40 -13.18 20.16
CA ALA A 813 -16.31 -12.37 20.70
C ALA A 813 -15.31 -13.18 21.53
N GLY A 814 -14.02 -12.99 21.23
CA GLY A 814 -12.90 -13.66 21.88
C GLY A 814 -12.46 -14.98 21.24
N ASP A 815 -13.22 -15.53 20.28
CA ASP A 815 -12.86 -16.76 19.57
C ASP A 815 -11.62 -16.60 18.67
N ILE A 816 -10.89 -17.70 18.49
CA ILE A 816 -9.81 -17.85 17.51
C ILE A 816 -10.31 -18.81 16.43
N VAL A 817 -10.44 -18.33 15.19
CA VAL A 817 -10.92 -19.11 14.04
C VAL A 817 -9.73 -19.43 13.13
N TRP A 818 -9.37 -20.71 13.01
CA TRP A 818 -8.25 -21.17 12.17
C TRP A 818 -8.75 -21.94 10.94
N VAL A 819 -8.28 -21.58 9.74
CA VAL A 819 -8.82 -22.09 8.48
C VAL A 819 -7.74 -22.72 7.61
N LYS A 820 -7.91 -24.01 7.26
CA LYS A 820 -6.91 -24.76 6.48
C LYS A 820 -7.48 -25.86 5.60
N GLY A 821 -6.89 -26.05 4.42
CA GLY A 821 -7.10 -27.22 3.56
C GLY A 821 -6.26 -27.19 2.29
N SER A 822 -6.47 -28.14 1.38
CA SER A 822 -5.61 -28.28 0.19
C SER A 822 -5.93 -27.27 -0.93
N ARG A 823 -4.95 -26.99 -1.79
CA ARG A 823 -5.05 -25.94 -2.82
C ARG A 823 -6.13 -26.17 -3.89
N ARG A 824 -6.63 -27.40 -4.03
CA ARG A 824 -7.78 -27.73 -4.91
C ARG A 824 -9.13 -27.62 -4.19
N SER A 825 -9.12 -27.56 -2.85
CA SER A 825 -10.27 -27.21 -2.02
C SER A 825 -10.33 -25.70 -1.71
N THR A 826 -9.32 -24.91 -2.12
CA THR A 826 -9.24 -23.47 -1.87
C THR A 826 -10.48 -22.71 -2.34
N ALA A 827 -11.13 -23.04 -3.46
CA ALA A 827 -12.38 -22.38 -3.87
C ALA A 827 -13.54 -22.58 -2.86
N LYS A 828 -13.57 -23.72 -2.15
CA LYS A 828 -14.53 -23.96 -1.05
C LYS A 828 -14.15 -23.17 0.21
N LEU A 829 -12.86 -23.06 0.51
CA LEU A 829 -12.35 -22.35 1.69
C LEU A 829 -12.33 -20.83 1.51
N GLU A 830 -12.10 -20.32 0.31
CA GLU A 830 -12.20 -18.89 -0.03
C GLU A 830 -13.64 -18.41 0.09
N LEU A 831 -14.64 -19.22 -0.26
CA LEU A 831 -16.05 -18.90 0.03
C LEU A 831 -16.29 -18.77 1.54
N ILE A 832 -15.75 -19.69 2.34
CA ILE A 832 -15.88 -19.66 3.81
C ILE A 832 -15.11 -18.47 4.41
N LEU A 833 -13.89 -18.18 3.94
CA LEU A 833 -13.11 -17.00 4.35
C LEU A 833 -13.82 -15.70 3.97
N SER A 834 -14.29 -15.56 2.73
CA SER A 834 -15.10 -14.42 2.30
C SER A 834 -16.35 -14.27 3.14
N ALA A 835 -17.05 -15.36 3.49
CA ALA A 835 -18.21 -15.28 4.37
C ALA A 835 -17.85 -14.88 5.82
N ILE A 836 -16.69 -15.29 6.35
CA ILE A 836 -16.19 -14.84 7.67
C ILE A 836 -15.82 -13.35 7.64
N LEU A 837 -15.09 -12.91 6.61
CA LEU A 837 -14.70 -11.51 6.39
C LEU A 837 -15.93 -10.62 6.18
N GLU A 838 -16.82 -11.00 5.26
CA GLU A 838 -18.09 -10.33 5.00
C GLU A 838 -19.02 -10.36 6.23
N ALA A 839 -18.98 -11.39 7.08
CA ALA A 839 -19.73 -11.39 8.33
C ALA A 839 -19.20 -10.33 9.30
N GLY A 840 -17.88 -10.13 9.37
CA GLY A 840 -17.31 -9.02 10.16
C GLY A 840 -17.62 -7.64 9.57
N GLU A 841 -17.58 -7.49 8.25
CA GLU A 841 -17.97 -6.25 7.57
C GLU A 841 -19.47 -5.91 7.71
N LYS A 842 -20.34 -6.94 7.73
CA LYS A 842 -21.81 -6.80 7.78
C LYS A 842 -22.40 -6.91 9.18
N ALA A 843 -21.64 -7.37 10.17
CA ALA A 843 -22.09 -7.42 11.56
C ALA A 843 -22.58 -6.01 11.93
N PRO A 844 -23.86 -5.84 12.32
CA PRO A 844 -24.37 -4.52 12.63
C PRO A 844 -23.54 -3.98 13.79
N ARG A 845 -22.86 -2.84 13.59
CA ARG A 845 -22.30 -2.00 14.66
C ARG A 845 -23.47 -1.55 15.55
N LYS A 846 -23.97 -2.43 16.41
CA LYS A 846 -24.88 -2.10 17.51
C LYS A 846 -24.24 -0.95 18.26
N SER A 847 -25.05 0.01 18.69
CA SER A 847 -24.68 0.91 19.78
C SER A 847 -24.75 0.20 21.14
N SER A 848 -24.15 -0.99 21.22
CA SER A 848 -23.47 -1.48 22.41
C SER A 848 -22.16 -0.66 22.49
N HIS A 849 -21.86 0.12 23.53
CA HIS A 849 -22.38 0.01 24.91
C HIS A 849 -22.31 -1.43 25.44
N THR A 850 -21.31 -2.17 24.97
CA THR A 850 -20.63 -3.19 25.74
C THR A 850 -19.17 -2.87 25.52
N LEU A 851 -18.59 -2.23 26.52
CA LEU A 851 -17.24 -1.75 26.45
C LEU A 851 -16.31 -2.97 26.36
N LEU A 852 -15.30 -2.91 25.50
CA LEU A 852 -14.06 -3.61 25.81
C LEU A 852 -13.49 -2.92 27.06
N PRO A 853 -13.25 -3.67 28.14
CA PRO A 853 -14.17 -3.73 29.28
C PRO A 853 -14.42 -2.42 30.06
N ASP A 854 -15.35 -2.49 31.01
CA ASP A 854 -15.40 -1.60 32.20
C ASP A 854 -14.26 -1.92 33.18
N VAL A 855 -13.08 -2.09 32.61
CA VAL A 855 -11.80 -2.31 33.26
C VAL A 855 -10.95 -1.16 32.77
N LEU A 856 -10.88 -0.11 33.60
CA LEU A 856 -9.55 0.45 33.85
C LEU A 856 -8.67 -0.75 34.23
N PRO A 857 -7.44 -0.85 33.72
CA PRO A 857 -6.55 -1.93 34.08
C PRO A 857 -6.57 -2.16 35.59
N ALA A 858 -7.03 -3.35 36.03
CA ALA A 858 -7.76 -3.53 37.29
C ALA A 858 -6.85 -3.38 38.54
N ALA A 859 -6.53 -2.14 38.87
CA ALA A 859 -5.37 -1.72 39.68
C ALA A 859 -3.99 -2.33 39.27
N GLY A 860 -3.93 -3.15 38.20
CA GLY A 860 -2.79 -4.04 37.95
C GLY A 860 -2.44 -4.36 36.48
N ASP A 861 -3.37 -4.25 35.52
CA ASP A 861 -3.05 -4.42 34.08
C ASP A 861 -2.38 -3.18 33.46
N SER A 862 -1.42 -2.58 34.16
CA SER A 862 -0.62 -1.49 33.60
C SER A 862 0.05 -1.96 32.29
N GLN A 863 0.18 -1.05 31.32
CA GLN A 863 1.12 -1.32 30.21
C GLN A 863 2.46 -1.73 30.82
N PRO A 864 3.08 -2.83 30.33
CA PRO A 864 4.14 -3.54 31.04
C PRO A 864 5.20 -2.54 31.45
N ALA A 865 5.33 -2.33 32.77
CA ALA A 865 6.05 -1.18 33.28
C ALA A 865 7.51 -1.21 32.82
N THR A 866 7.85 -0.34 31.85
CA THR A 866 9.22 0.13 31.72
C THR A 866 9.66 0.56 33.10
N THR A 867 10.86 0.15 33.51
CA THR A 867 11.30 0.26 34.90
C THR A 867 11.65 1.71 35.25
N LEU A 868 10.61 2.56 35.33
CA LEU A 868 10.65 3.93 35.77
C LEU A 868 11.40 3.97 37.09
N LYS A 869 12.47 4.75 37.14
CA LYS A 869 13.38 4.76 38.29
C LYS A 869 12.66 5.44 39.45
N THR A 870 12.10 4.65 40.36
CA THR A 870 11.65 5.09 41.68
C THR A 870 12.84 5.67 42.44
N GLY A 871 13.07 6.97 42.27
CA GLY A 871 14.34 7.66 42.50
C GLY A 871 14.68 7.93 43.96
N GLY A 872 14.69 6.89 44.81
CA GLY A 872 15.15 6.96 46.20
C GLY A 872 14.30 7.82 47.14
N ARG A 873 13.15 8.35 46.70
CA ARG A 873 12.18 9.05 47.53
C ARG A 873 11.18 8.07 48.16
N ASN A 874 10.67 8.44 49.33
CA ASN A 874 9.68 7.65 50.05
C ASN A 874 8.27 8.01 49.55
N VAL A 875 7.81 7.34 48.50
CA VAL A 875 6.58 7.64 47.72
C VAL A 875 5.26 7.43 48.51
N ALA A 876 5.33 7.07 49.79
CA ALA A 876 4.17 6.65 50.59
C ALA A 876 3.08 7.73 50.78
N ASN A 877 3.46 9.02 50.75
CA ASN A 877 2.58 10.15 51.14
C ASN A 877 2.31 11.16 50.00
N ALA A 878 3.14 11.20 48.94
CA ALA A 878 3.02 12.15 47.84
C ALA A 878 3.71 11.67 46.55
N ILE A 879 3.20 12.14 45.40
CA ILE A 879 3.79 12.01 44.05
C ILE A 879 3.89 13.38 43.36
N ASP A 880 4.94 13.56 42.57
CA ASP A 880 5.20 14.74 41.74
C ASP A 880 5.21 14.33 40.24
N VAL A 881 4.18 14.70 39.47
CA VAL A 881 4.07 14.47 38.01
C VAL A 881 4.42 15.74 37.26
N LEU A 882 5.37 15.66 36.32
CA LEU A 882 5.90 16.82 35.61
C LEU A 882 5.41 16.87 34.17
N PHE A 883 4.69 17.94 33.81
CA PHE A 883 4.30 18.24 32.44
C PHE A 883 5.26 19.27 31.86
N VAL A 884 5.83 18.94 30.70
CA VAL A 884 6.69 19.83 29.92
C VAL A 884 6.06 20.11 28.56
N GLY A 885 6.28 21.33 28.06
CA GLY A 885 5.71 21.80 26.79
C GLY A 885 6.41 21.22 25.55
N ASP A 886 6.46 22.05 24.51
CA ASP A 886 6.91 21.65 23.18
C ASP A 886 8.39 21.22 23.19
N THR A 887 8.66 19.96 22.80
CA THR A 887 9.94 19.26 22.97
C THR A 887 10.40 18.63 21.65
N ALA A 888 11.59 19.01 21.18
CA ALA A 888 12.29 18.44 20.02
C ALA A 888 13.80 18.75 20.09
N PHE A 889 14.67 17.74 19.95
CA PHE A 889 16.13 17.93 19.97
C PHE A 889 16.64 18.79 18.79
N GLY A 890 15.88 18.91 17.71
CA GLY A 890 16.09 19.92 16.67
C GLY A 890 17.22 19.58 15.70
N GLU A 891 17.48 18.30 15.50
CA GLU A 891 18.48 17.71 14.59
C GLU A 891 18.44 18.42 13.21
N ASN A 892 17.24 18.58 12.64
CA ASN A 892 17.03 19.27 11.36
C ASN A 892 17.48 20.76 11.37
N TYR A 893 17.33 21.47 12.48
CA TYR A 893 17.79 22.86 12.65
C TYR A 893 19.30 22.93 12.85
N GLN A 894 19.87 21.97 13.58
CA GLN A 894 21.31 21.92 13.87
C GLN A 894 22.11 21.48 12.62
N ASP A 895 21.56 20.58 11.81
CA ASP A 895 22.01 20.27 10.45
C ASP A 895 22.02 21.53 9.56
N GLN A 896 20.91 22.27 9.54
CA GLN A 896 20.81 23.52 8.75
C GLN A 896 21.78 24.58 9.24
N TYR A 897 21.99 24.72 10.55
CA TYR A 897 22.92 25.71 11.09
C TYR A 897 24.38 25.32 10.81
N ALA A 898 24.75 24.03 10.87
CA ALA A 898 26.05 23.54 10.46
C ALA A 898 26.34 23.81 8.97
N ARG A 899 25.36 23.52 8.09
CA ARG A 899 25.47 23.83 6.65
C ARG A 899 25.61 25.33 6.36
N ALA A 900 25.16 26.19 7.28
CA ALA A 900 25.33 27.64 7.24
C ALA A 900 26.61 28.15 7.97
N GLY A 901 27.57 27.26 8.28
CA GLY A 901 28.84 27.61 8.93
C GLY A 901 28.75 27.84 10.45
N GLY A 902 27.65 27.45 11.09
CA GLY A 902 27.48 27.46 12.54
C GLY A 902 27.93 26.16 13.21
N THR A 903 27.92 26.16 14.55
CA THR A 903 28.18 24.96 15.35
C THR A 903 26.88 24.20 15.59
N ASN A 904 26.81 22.91 15.19
CA ASN A 904 25.76 22.00 15.64
C ASN A 904 25.95 21.71 17.14
N ILE A 905 24.99 22.10 17.99
CA ILE A 905 25.12 21.94 19.45
C ILE A 905 24.94 20.50 19.92
N LEU A 906 24.15 19.67 19.24
CA LEU A 906 24.01 18.24 19.58
C LEU A 906 25.32 17.49 19.33
N ALA A 907 25.99 17.77 18.20
CA ALA A 907 27.26 17.14 17.84
C ALA A 907 28.46 17.64 18.66
N SER A 908 28.41 18.88 19.18
CA SER A 908 29.53 19.50 19.92
C SER A 908 29.37 19.50 21.45
N ARG A 909 28.14 19.39 21.97
CA ARG A 909 27.84 19.38 23.42
C ARG A 909 27.10 18.11 23.88
N GLY A 910 26.59 17.30 22.96
CA GLY A 910 25.76 16.13 23.25
C GLY A 910 24.28 16.45 23.41
N TYR A 911 23.41 15.45 23.19
CA TYR A 911 21.96 15.58 23.30
C TYR A 911 21.50 15.97 24.72
N ASP A 912 22.17 15.49 25.78
CA ASP A 912 21.82 15.82 27.18
C ASP A 912 22.06 17.31 27.55
N ALA A 913 22.87 18.05 26.79
CA ALA A 913 23.34 19.38 27.21
C ALA A 913 22.22 20.43 27.37
N PRO A 914 21.24 20.58 26.44
CA PRO A 914 20.13 21.52 26.62
C PRO A 914 19.25 21.24 27.84
N LEU A 915 19.21 19.98 28.28
CA LEU A 915 18.45 19.55 29.46
C LEU A 915 19.26 19.70 30.76
N ALA A 916 20.57 19.95 30.73
CA ALA A 916 21.47 19.78 31.88
C ALA A 916 21.05 20.54 33.16
N LYS A 917 20.49 21.76 33.04
CA LYS A 917 19.98 22.54 34.19
C LYS A 917 18.62 22.00 34.68
N MET A 918 17.74 21.63 33.75
CA MET A 918 16.42 21.07 34.04
C MET A 918 16.48 19.62 34.53
N ARG A 919 17.59 18.91 34.26
CA ARG A 919 17.79 17.48 34.54
C ARG A 919 17.43 17.12 35.97
N ARG A 920 17.77 17.98 36.94
CA ARG A 920 17.45 17.73 38.33
C ARG A 920 15.93 17.69 38.57
N LEU A 921 15.18 18.69 38.11
CA LEU A 921 13.72 18.72 38.22
C LEU A 921 13.06 17.54 37.48
N LEU A 922 13.59 17.16 36.30
CA LEU A 922 13.15 15.97 35.57
C LEU A 922 13.35 14.67 36.37
N THR A 923 14.50 14.50 37.04
CA THR A 923 14.82 13.32 37.85
C THR A 923 14.22 13.33 39.26
N GLU A 924 13.69 14.47 39.71
CA GLU A 924 13.01 14.61 41.02
C GLU A 924 11.51 14.30 40.94
N ALA A 925 10.95 14.13 39.74
CA ALA A 925 9.56 13.75 39.48
C ALA A 925 9.41 12.22 39.29
N ASP A 926 8.28 11.67 39.74
CA ASP A 926 7.96 10.25 39.60
C ASP A 926 7.57 9.87 38.15
N LEU A 927 7.11 10.87 37.39
CA LEU A 927 6.69 10.74 35.99
C LEU A 927 6.91 12.08 35.26
N VAL A 928 7.46 12.04 34.03
CA VAL A 928 7.52 13.21 33.14
C VAL A 928 6.77 12.93 31.84
N ILE A 929 5.89 13.87 31.47
CA ILE A 929 5.04 13.84 30.27
C ILE A 929 5.38 15.07 29.39
N ALA A 930 5.72 14.85 28.12
CA ALA A 930 6.14 15.90 27.18
C ALA A 930 5.25 15.97 25.93
N ASN A 931 5.20 17.12 25.23
CA ASN A 931 4.77 17.14 23.82
C ASN A 931 5.98 16.89 22.90
N LEU A 932 6.00 15.78 22.18
CA LEU A 932 7.05 15.49 21.19
C LEU A 932 6.70 16.17 19.85
N GLU A 933 7.17 17.40 19.63
CA GLU A 933 6.80 18.25 18.49
C GLU A 933 7.60 17.95 17.20
N THR A 934 8.00 16.70 17.00
CA THR A 934 8.69 16.23 15.78
C THR A 934 8.40 14.74 15.55
N PRO A 935 8.24 14.27 14.30
CA PRO A 935 8.37 12.86 13.98
C PRO A 935 9.82 12.41 14.18
N LEU A 936 10.00 11.13 14.45
CA LEU A 936 11.29 10.46 14.60
C LEU A 936 11.48 9.56 13.39
N THR A 937 12.40 9.94 12.50
CA THR A 937 12.47 9.34 11.15
C THR A 937 13.81 9.58 10.46
N ASP A 938 14.31 8.54 9.80
CA ASP A 938 15.51 8.59 8.95
C ASP A 938 15.20 8.94 7.48
N LEU A 939 13.92 9.06 7.11
CA LEU A 939 13.49 9.38 5.75
C LEU A 939 14.12 10.67 5.22
N ASP A 940 14.77 10.60 4.06
CA ASP A 940 15.45 11.73 3.42
C ASP A 940 14.51 12.86 2.93
N LYS A 941 13.23 12.55 2.71
CA LYS A 941 12.29 13.40 1.96
C LYS A 941 10.93 13.48 2.64
N SER A 942 10.58 14.68 3.10
CA SER A 942 9.22 15.00 3.55
C SER A 942 8.29 15.24 2.34
N PRO A 943 7.04 14.73 2.34
CA PRO A 943 6.04 15.07 1.32
C PRO A 943 5.55 16.52 1.44
N LEU A 944 5.82 17.19 2.57
CA LEU A 944 5.54 18.60 2.81
C LEU A 944 6.73 19.51 2.48
N GLN A 945 7.87 18.96 2.03
CA GLN A 945 9.06 19.75 1.69
C GLN A 945 8.74 20.81 0.61
N GLY A 946 8.95 22.08 0.94
CA GLY A 946 8.61 23.21 0.07
C GLY A 946 7.12 23.58 0.03
N ARG A 947 6.22 22.79 0.64
CA ARG A 947 4.80 23.11 0.85
C ARG A 947 4.55 23.71 2.23
N LYS A 948 5.15 23.13 3.28
CA LYS A 948 5.17 23.66 4.64
C LYS A 948 6.50 24.41 4.87
N THR A 949 6.44 25.59 5.49
CA THR A 949 7.61 26.46 5.70
C THR A 949 8.67 25.85 6.62
N TRP A 950 8.25 25.00 7.56
CA TRP A 950 9.10 24.33 8.53
C TRP A 950 8.68 22.87 8.63
N VAL A 951 9.65 21.97 8.48
CA VAL A 951 9.51 20.51 8.45
C VAL A 951 10.51 19.95 9.45
N HIS A 952 10.05 19.28 10.51
CA HIS A 952 10.89 18.69 11.57
C HIS A 952 11.11 17.20 11.37
N ARG A 953 12.30 16.74 11.77
CA ARG A 953 12.64 15.35 12.06
C ARG A 953 13.53 15.32 13.29
N GLY A 954 13.35 14.29 14.12
CA GLY A 954 14.31 13.82 15.09
C GLY A 954 14.89 12.47 14.66
N ASP A 955 16.02 12.09 15.26
CA ASP A 955 16.68 10.82 15.03
C ASP A 955 15.88 9.66 15.68
N PRO A 956 15.50 8.61 14.93
CA PRO A 956 14.66 7.52 15.44
C PRO A 956 15.33 6.67 16.54
N LEU A 957 16.65 6.71 16.68
CA LEU A 957 17.38 5.97 17.71
C LEU A 957 17.82 6.88 18.85
N LEU A 958 18.42 8.03 18.54
CA LEU A 958 19.05 8.90 19.54
C LEU A 958 18.04 9.74 20.33
N THR A 959 16.96 10.23 19.71
CA THR A 959 15.96 11.01 20.46
C THR A 959 15.28 10.16 21.55
N PRO A 960 14.73 8.95 21.29
CA PRO A 960 14.16 8.11 22.34
C PRO A 960 15.14 7.76 23.46
N GLN A 961 16.39 7.43 23.10
CA GLN A 961 17.46 7.15 24.06
C GLN A 961 17.68 8.34 25.03
N HIS A 962 17.71 9.57 24.51
CA HIS A 962 17.97 10.76 25.31
C HIS A 962 16.73 11.33 26.03
N LEU A 963 15.51 11.03 25.58
CA LEU A 963 14.29 11.26 26.36
C LEU A 963 14.32 10.43 27.67
N LEU A 964 14.54 9.12 27.55
CA LEU A 964 14.62 8.20 28.69
C LEU A 964 15.80 8.49 29.63
N ALA A 965 16.96 8.88 29.09
CA ALA A 965 18.12 9.29 29.88
C ALA A 965 17.87 10.50 30.79
N ASN A 966 16.79 11.25 30.53
CA ASN A 966 16.35 12.43 31.28
C ASN A 966 14.92 12.28 31.82
N ASN A 967 14.50 11.04 32.11
CA ASN A 967 13.22 10.68 32.76
C ASN A 967 11.93 10.98 31.97
N ILE A 968 12.02 11.33 30.69
CA ILE A 968 10.86 11.55 29.82
C ILE A 968 10.39 10.20 29.26
N GLY A 969 9.54 9.52 30.03
CA GLY A 969 8.99 8.19 29.69
C GLY A 969 7.65 8.21 28.95
N VAL A 970 7.00 9.37 28.81
CA VAL A 970 5.68 9.50 28.18
C VAL A 970 5.63 10.73 27.26
N VAL A 971 5.10 10.56 26.04
CA VAL A 971 4.98 11.65 25.05
C VAL A 971 3.59 11.78 24.41
N GLY A 972 3.07 13.01 24.37
CA GLY A 972 1.92 13.38 23.56
C GLY A 972 2.35 13.63 22.12
N LEU A 973 1.65 13.01 21.16
CA LEU A 973 1.93 13.12 19.72
C LEU A 973 1.00 14.10 18.98
N ALA A 974 -0.04 14.61 19.65
CA ALA A 974 -1.16 15.35 19.06
C ALA A 974 -0.83 16.79 18.63
N ASN A 975 0.17 16.99 17.77
CA ASN A 975 0.67 18.32 17.37
C ASN A 975 0.78 18.52 15.85
N ASN A 976 0.90 19.78 15.46
CA ASN A 976 0.99 20.26 14.06
C ASN A 976 2.18 19.73 13.23
N HIS A 977 3.19 19.11 13.83
CA HIS A 977 4.47 18.75 13.19
C HIS A 977 4.71 17.25 13.10
N MET A 978 4.06 16.45 13.95
CA MET A 978 4.14 14.98 13.98
C MET A 978 3.89 14.29 12.62
N PHE A 979 3.15 14.93 11.70
CA PHE A 979 2.89 14.43 10.33
C PHE A 979 3.82 15.02 9.24
N ASP A 980 4.95 15.64 9.62
CA ASP A 980 5.83 16.31 8.67
C ASP A 980 6.46 15.40 7.62
N TYR A 981 6.63 14.11 7.92
CA TYR A 981 7.08 13.08 6.97
C TYR A 981 5.94 12.17 6.48
N GLY A 982 4.69 12.61 6.69
CA GLY A 982 3.48 11.85 6.37
C GLY A 982 3.30 10.59 7.23
N GLU A 983 2.35 9.77 6.83
CA GLU A 983 2.01 8.52 7.52
C GLU A 983 3.20 7.54 7.70
N PRO A 984 4.14 7.36 6.74
CA PRO A 984 5.32 6.51 6.95
C PRO A 984 6.25 7.02 8.06
N GLY A 985 6.54 8.33 8.09
CA GLY A 985 7.36 8.92 9.16
C GLY A 985 6.65 8.94 10.51
N PHE A 986 5.31 9.02 10.52
CA PHE A 986 4.51 8.88 11.73
C PHE A 986 4.50 7.43 12.26
N GLN A 987 4.37 6.43 11.38
CA GLN A 987 4.46 5.02 11.77
C GLN A 987 5.84 4.72 12.35
N GLN A 988 6.92 5.13 11.67
CA GLN A 988 8.29 5.01 12.18
C GLN A 988 8.48 5.71 13.53
N THR A 989 7.77 6.82 13.79
CA THR A 989 7.77 7.48 15.10
C THR A 989 7.14 6.61 16.18
N MET A 990 5.97 6.02 15.93
CA MET A 990 5.32 5.10 16.87
C MET A 990 6.18 3.86 17.12
N ASP A 991 6.72 3.25 16.07
CA ASP A 991 7.58 2.07 16.14
C ASP A 991 8.86 2.34 16.96
N SER A 992 9.49 3.52 16.76
CA SER A 992 10.70 3.93 17.49
C SER A 992 10.44 4.16 18.99
N LEU A 993 9.26 4.69 19.33
CA LEU A 993 8.85 4.92 20.72
C LEU A 993 8.51 3.60 21.43
N GLU A 994 7.77 2.71 20.76
CA GLU A 994 7.48 1.35 21.24
C GLU A 994 8.76 0.53 21.44
N GLN A 995 9.70 0.56 20.47
CA GLN A 995 10.98 -0.13 20.58
C GLN A 995 11.84 0.39 21.76
N ALA A 996 11.74 1.68 22.08
CA ALA A 996 12.41 2.28 23.23
C ALA A 996 11.67 2.04 24.57
N GLY A 997 10.39 1.65 24.53
CA GLY A 997 9.54 1.55 25.72
C GLY A 997 9.02 2.90 26.25
N ILE A 998 9.00 3.94 25.41
CA ILE A 998 8.37 5.23 25.70
C ILE A 998 6.88 5.12 25.38
N GLN A 999 6.01 5.38 26.36
CA GLN A 999 4.57 5.35 26.13
C GLN A 999 4.14 6.63 25.39
N PHE A 1000 3.16 6.51 24.48
CA PHE A 1000 2.65 7.65 23.73
C PHE A 1000 1.12 7.71 23.69
N PHE A 1001 0.58 8.90 23.44
CA PHE A 1001 -0.86 9.15 23.41
C PHE A 1001 -1.23 10.35 22.54
N GLY A 1002 -2.51 10.48 22.16
CA GLY A 1002 -2.99 11.54 21.28
C GLY A 1002 -2.64 11.37 19.79
N GLY A 1003 -2.02 10.25 19.43
CA GLY A 1003 -1.79 9.79 18.07
C GLY A 1003 -1.78 8.25 18.06
N GLY A 1004 -2.13 7.64 16.94
CA GLY A 1004 -2.22 6.18 16.81
C GLY A 1004 -2.50 5.74 15.37
N ARG A 1005 -2.49 4.43 15.15
CA ARG A 1005 -2.73 3.71 13.88
C ARG A 1005 -4.19 3.84 13.39
N ASN A 1006 -5.09 4.26 14.25
CA ASN A 1006 -6.48 4.63 13.95
C ASN A 1006 -7.02 5.63 14.99
N LEU A 1007 -8.23 6.14 14.76
CA LEU A 1007 -8.88 7.14 15.60
C LEU A 1007 -9.21 6.63 17.02
N ALA A 1008 -9.50 5.34 17.19
CA ALA A 1008 -9.75 4.79 18.50
C ALA A 1008 -8.48 4.81 19.36
N GLU A 1009 -7.34 4.35 18.80
CA GLU A 1009 -6.03 4.40 19.45
C GLU A 1009 -5.58 5.84 19.72
N ALA A 1010 -5.69 6.73 18.72
CA ALA A 1010 -5.33 8.14 18.86
C ALA A 1010 -6.16 8.86 19.94
N SER A 1011 -7.45 8.52 20.09
CA SER A 1011 -8.31 9.09 21.13
C SER A 1011 -8.11 8.50 22.54
N ARG A 1012 -7.27 7.47 22.73
CA ARG A 1012 -7.03 6.89 24.07
C ARG A 1012 -6.36 7.92 25.00
N PRO A 1013 -6.80 8.04 26.26
CA PRO A 1013 -6.02 8.72 27.29
C PRO A 1013 -4.73 7.95 27.61
N PHE A 1014 -3.67 8.68 27.96
CA PHE A 1014 -2.64 8.11 28.83
C PHE A 1014 -3.24 7.98 30.25
N LEU A 1015 -3.02 6.85 30.89
CA LEU A 1015 -3.62 6.49 32.18
C LEU A 1015 -2.54 6.01 33.15
N TRP A 1016 -2.51 6.61 34.34
CA TRP A 1016 -1.56 6.25 35.38
C TRP A 1016 -2.27 6.09 36.72
N ASN A 1017 -2.30 4.86 37.21
CA ASN A 1017 -2.91 4.49 38.48
C ASN A 1017 -1.81 4.40 39.55
N HIS A 1018 -2.06 4.98 40.73
CA HIS A 1018 -1.15 4.93 41.86
C HIS A 1018 -1.92 4.83 43.19
N THR A 1019 -1.21 4.63 44.31
CA THR A 1019 -1.83 4.52 45.64
C THR A 1019 -1.03 5.32 46.67
N LEU A 1020 -1.68 6.27 47.36
CA LEU A 1020 -1.09 7.10 48.40
C LEU A 1020 -1.82 6.88 49.73
N GLU A 1021 -1.10 6.48 50.78
CA GLU A 1021 -1.67 6.09 52.09
C GLU A 1021 -2.89 5.13 52.02
N GLY A 1022 -2.96 4.28 50.99
CA GLY A 1022 -4.08 3.37 50.74
C GLY A 1022 -5.26 3.96 49.95
N GLN A 1023 -5.18 5.22 49.52
CA GLN A 1023 -6.15 5.85 48.61
C GLN A 1023 -5.71 5.68 47.16
N GLU A 1024 -6.60 5.21 46.29
CA GLU A 1024 -6.33 5.13 44.85
C GLU A 1024 -6.33 6.51 44.20
N VAL A 1025 -5.33 6.74 43.34
CA VAL A 1025 -5.16 7.96 42.55
C VAL A 1025 -5.09 7.56 41.09
N THR A 1026 -6.10 7.96 40.32
CA THR A 1026 -6.11 7.82 38.87
C THR A 1026 -5.77 9.17 38.22
N LEU A 1027 -4.71 9.21 37.42
CA LEU A 1027 -4.40 10.32 36.52
C LEU A 1027 -4.77 9.93 35.09
N ALA A 1028 -5.58 10.73 34.41
CA ALA A 1028 -5.94 10.53 33.01
C ALA A 1028 -5.58 11.77 32.18
N VAL A 1029 -4.80 11.60 31.11
CA VAL A 1029 -4.31 12.69 30.27
C VAL A 1029 -4.72 12.44 28.81
N ILE A 1030 -5.51 13.36 28.24
CA ILE A 1030 -5.97 13.29 26.84
C ILE A 1030 -5.26 14.39 26.04
N ALA A 1031 -4.36 14.00 25.13
CA ALA A 1031 -3.75 14.93 24.17
C ALA A 1031 -4.62 15.09 22.92
N LEU A 1032 -4.69 16.30 22.37
CA LEU A 1032 -5.58 16.63 21.24
C LEU A 1032 -5.07 17.80 20.39
N TYR A 1033 -5.09 17.64 19.06
CA TYR A 1033 -4.67 18.66 18.12
C TYR A 1033 -5.86 19.56 17.71
N ALA A 1034 -5.77 20.87 18.02
CA ALA A 1034 -6.85 21.83 17.80
C ALA A 1034 -6.69 22.68 16.53
N GLY A 1035 -6.05 22.13 15.49
CA GLY A 1035 -5.74 22.81 14.22
C GLY A 1035 -6.96 23.11 13.32
N PRO A 1036 -6.84 22.87 11.99
CA PRO A 1036 -7.99 22.86 11.08
C PRO A 1036 -9.04 21.85 11.54
N SER A 1037 -10.31 22.04 11.18
CA SER A 1037 -11.33 20.99 11.39
C SER A 1037 -11.03 19.79 10.47
N PRO A 1038 -11.31 18.54 10.88
CA PRO A 1038 -11.03 17.35 10.05
C PRO A 1038 -11.62 17.42 8.63
N GLY A 1039 -12.85 17.93 8.47
CA GLY A 1039 -13.45 18.20 7.14
C GLY A 1039 -12.78 19.33 6.32
N LYS A 1040 -11.64 19.85 6.76
CA LYS A 1040 -10.76 20.82 6.10
C LYS A 1040 -9.27 20.43 6.21
N ASP A 1041 -8.98 19.21 6.66
CA ASP A 1041 -7.63 18.67 6.72
C ASP A 1041 -7.14 18.34 5.31
N ARG A 1042 -6.21 19.16 4.81
CA ARG A 1042 -5.64 19.05 3.45
C ARG A 1042 -4.43 18.13 3.38
N HIS A 1043 -3.94 17.64 4.52
CA HIS A 1043 -2.70 16.87 4.61
C HIS A 1043 -2.90 15.48 5.23
N GLY A 1044 -4.10 15.17 5.72
CA GLY A 1044 -4.46 13.86 6.26
C GLY A 1044 -3.83 13.56 7.61
N VAL A 1045 -3.57 14.60 8.42
CA VAL A 1045 -2.90 14.47 9.72
C VAL A 1045 -3.79 13.87 10.79
N TYR A 1046 -5.12 13.99 10.69
CA TYR A 1046 -6.03 13.43 11.69
C TYR A 1046 -6.29 11.94 11.47
N ALA A 1047 -6.40 11.19 12.56
CA ALA A 1047 -6.77 9.78 12.50
C ALA A 1047 -8.23 9.58 12.06
N THR A 1048 -8.50 8.47 11.37
CA THR A 1048 -9.84 7.98 11.02
C THR A 1048 -10.00 6.55 11.55
N ASP A 1049 -11.19 5.94 11.45
CA ASP A 1049 -11.43 4.54 11.85
C ASP A 1049 -10.42 3.55 11.21
N ASP A 1050 -9.85 3.92 10.06
CA ASP A 1050 -9.08 3.11 9.12
C ASP A 1050 -7.68 3.65 8.76
N ARG A 1051 -7.25 4.80 9.30
CA ARG A 1051 -5.94 5.42 8.99
C ARG A 1051 -5.26 5.98 10.23
N ALA A 1052 -3.93 5.87 10.27
CA ALA A 1052 -3.11 6.47 11.30
C ALA A 1052 -3.23 8.00 11.31
N GLY A 1053 -3.05 8.59 12.49
CA GLY A 1053 -3.11 10.04 12.65
C GLY A 1053 -3.20 10.55 14.07
N LEU A 1054 -3.46 11.84 14.17
CA LEU A 1054 -3.57 12.61 15.40
C LEU A 1054 -4.99 12.66 15.93
N ASN A 1055 -5.13 12.75 17.25
CA ASN A 1055 -6.41 12.91 17.93
C ASN A 1055 -7.03 14.29 17.63
N PRO A 1056 -8.19 14.38 16.96
CA PRO A 1056 -8.79 15.67 16.64
C PRO A 1056 -9.51 16.24 17.87
N ALA A 1057 -9.41 17.56 18.06
CA ALA A 1057 -10.13 18.32 19.10
C ALA A 1057 -11.68 18.35 18.89
N SER A 1058 -12.32 17.19 18.92
CA SER A 1058 -13.75 16.97 18.81
C SER A 1058 -14.37 16.98 20.21
N MET A 1059 -15.16 18.01 20.52
CA MET A 1059 -15.80 18.17 21.83
C MET A 1059 -16.63 16.93 22.18
N ASP A 1060 -17.44 16.45 21.24
CA ASP A 1060 -18.34 15.31 21.43
C ASP A 1060 -17.61 14.01 21.79
N ARG A 1061 -16.39 13.79 21.26
CA ARG A 1061 -15.55 12.64 21.68
C ARG A 1061 -14.90 12.90 23.02
N ILE A 1062 -14.32 14.08 23.23
CA ILE A 1062 -13.65 14.44 24.50
C ILE A 1062 -14.64 14.33 25.67
N GLY A 1063 -15.87 14.84 25.54
CA GLY A 1063 -16.89 14.71 26.58
C GLY A 1063 -17.33 13.27 26.84
N ARG A 1064 -17.36 12.40 25.82
CA ARG A 1064 -17.63 10.96 26.02
C ARG A 1064 -16.47 10.25 26.71
N GLU A 1065 -15.23 10.57 26.37
CA GLU A 1065 -14.07 9.94 27.00
C GLU A 1065 -13.90 10.40 28.46
N ILE A 1066 -14.11 11.69 28.75
CA ILE A 1066 -14.16 12.20 30.13
C ILE A 1066 -15.28 11.50 30.92
N ALA A 1067 -16.47 11.35 30.34
CA ALA A 1067 -17.58 10.65 30.98
C ALA A 1067 -17.22 9.17 31.29
N ARG A 1068 -16.63 8.45 30.33
CA ARG A 1068 -16.15 7.07 30.50
C ARG A 1068 -15.10 6.95 31.62
N ILE A 1069 -14.10 7.84 31.63
CA ILE A 1069 -13.07 7.89 32.67
C ILE A 1069 -13.71 8.06 34.06
N ARG A 1070 -14.74 8.91 34.18
CA ARG A 1070 -15.46 9.16 35.43
C ARG A 1070 -16.50 8.10 35.80
N GLU A 1071 -16.91 7.26 34.85
CA GLU A 1071 -17.84 6.16 35.06
C GLU A 1071 -17.13 4.97 35.73
N HIS A 1072 -15.94 4.59 35.25
CA HIS A 1072 -15.27 3.39 35.76
C HIS A 1072 -14.37 3.69 36.97
N PHE A 1073 -13.66 4.83 36.98
CA PHE A 1073 -12.51 5.03 37.88
C PHE A 1073 -12.91 5.81 39.14
N PRO A 1074 -12.41 5.46 40.33
CA PRO A 1074 -12.66 6.21 41.55
C PRO A 1074 -11.82 7.51 41.57
N ASN A 1075 -12.49 8.65 41.73
CA ASN A 1075 -11.89 9.99 41.87
C ASN A 1075 -10.78 10.33 40.84
N PRO A 1076 -11.01 10.14 39.52
CA PRO A 1076 -9.98 10.35 38.51
C PRO A 1076 -9.74 11.83 38.28
N PHE A 1077 -8.47 12.21 38.17
CA PHE A 1077 -8.04 13.55 37.84
C PHE A 1077 -7.79 13.65 36.33
N VAL A 1078 -8.66 14.38 35.64
CA VAL A 1078 -8.77 14.37 34.17
C VAL A 1078 -8.16 15.64 33.58
N ILE A 1079 -7.02 15.47 32.92
CA ILE A 1079 -6.23 16.55 32.32
C ILE A 1079 -6.39 16.51 30.79
N LEU A 1080 -6.64 17.66 30.19
CA LEU A 1080 -6.51 17.82 28.74
C LEU A 1080 -5.18 18.50 28.40
N PHE A 1081 -4.50 17.97 27.38
CA PHE A 1081 -3.19 18.41 26.89
C PHE A 1081 -3.30 18.89 25.44
N PRO A 1082 -3.91 20.07 25.17
CA PRO A 1082 -4.16 20.55 23.82
C PRO A 1082 -2.96 21.26 23.17
N HIS A 1083 -2.59 20.81 21.98
CA HIS A 1083 -1.72 21.58 21.09
C HIS A 1083 -2.57 22.59 20.30
N TRP A 1084 -2.38 23.88 20.60
CA TRP A 1084 -3.24 24.96 20.07
C TRP A 1084 -2.59 26.35 20.12
N GLY A 1085 -3.35 27.37 19.75
CA GLY A 1085 -2.92 28.77 19.75
C GLY A 1085 -2.24 29.20 18.46
N ALA A 1086 -1.54 30.33 18.52
CA ALA A 1086 -0.73 30.87 17.42
C ALA A 1086 0.70 31.11 17.93
N ASN A 1087 1.68 30.79 17.09
CA ASN A 1087 3.10 30.81 17.44
C ASN A 1087 3.50 32.23 17.93
N TYR A 1088 4.01 32.33 19.15
CA TYR A 1088 4.48 33.58 19.78
C TYR A 1088 3.39 34.66 19.90
N GLN A 1089 2.16 34.25 20.26
CA GLN A 1089 1.05 35.15 20.56
C GLN A 1089 0.36 34.76 21.88
N TRP A 1090 -0.34 35.71 22.48
CA TRP A 1090 -1.23 35.51 23.64
C TRP A 1090 -2.51 34.74 23.27
N ARG A 1091 -3.31 34.30 24.26
CA ARG A 1091 -4.47 33.43 24.01
C ARG A 1091 -5.51 34.06 23.07
N THR A 1092 -6.12 33.23 22.24
CA THR A 1092 -7.25 33.61 21.38
C THR A 1092 -8.60 33.37 22.06
N ASP A 1093 -9.64 34.10 21.65
CA ASP A 1093 -11.03 33.83 22.09
C ASP A 1093 -11.50 32.42 21.71
N ARG A 1094 -10.95 31.84 20.63
CA ARG A 1094 -11.20 30.44 20.25
C ARG A 1094 -10.64 29.48 21.29
N GLN A 1095 -9.41 29.67 21.76
CA GLN A 1095 -8.86 28.88 22.88
C GLN A 1095 -9.72 29.06 24.14
N ALA A 1096 -10.05 30.30 24.52
CA ALA A 1096 -10.87 30.58 25.70
C ALA A 1096 -12.32 30.05 25.59
N SER A 1097 -12.87 29.89 24.38
CA SER A 1097 -14.17 29.23 24.15
C SER A 1097 -14.06 27.70 24.21
N LEU A 1098 -12.95 27.12 23.75
CA LEU A 1098 -12.69 25.68 23.82
C LEU A 1098 -12.39 25.23 25.25
N ALA A 1099 -11.56 25.97 26.00
CA ALA A 1099 -11.23 25.68 27.40
C ALA A 1099 -12.48 25.59 28.28
N ARG A 1100 -13.37 26.58 28.21
CA ARG A 1100 -14.62 26.59 28.98
C ARG A 1100 -15.55 25.42 28.62
N LYS A 1101 -15.60 25.02 27.35
CA LYS A 1101 -16.34 23.81 26.92
C LYS A 1101 -15.71 22.54 27.49
N MET A 1102 -14.39 22.45 27.49
CA MET A 1102 -13.64 21.33 28.05
C MET A 1102 -13.85 21.18 29.57
N LEU A 1103 -13.80 22.29 30.32
CA LEU A 1103 -14.17 22.31 31.74
C LEU A 1103 -15.66 21.97 31.94
N ALA A 1104 -16.57 22.53 31.15
CA ALA A 1104 -18.00 22.17 31.22
C ALA A 1104 -18.30 20.70 30.89
N MET A 1105 -17.45 20.03 30.09
CA MET A 1105 -17.52 18.58 29.83
C MET A 1105 -16.86 17.73 30.94
N GLY A 1106 -16.34 18.35 31.99
CA GLY A 1106 -15.83 17.66 33.18
C GLY A 1106 -14.32 17.42 33.21
N ALA A 1107 -13.50 18.17 32.47
CA ALA A 1107 -12.06 18.22 32.74
C ALA A 1107 -11.77 18.95 34.07
N ASP A 1108 -10.71 18.55 34.77
CA ASP A 1108 -10.26 19.19 36.03
C ASP A 1108 -9.16 20.24 35.79
N LEU A 1109 -8.29 19.98 34.81
CA LEU A 1109 -7.16 20.84 34.46
C LEU A 1109 -6.92 20.80 32.95
N ILE A 1110 -6.52 21.94 32.39
CA ILE A 1110 -6.11 22.05 30.99
C ILE A 1110 -4.68 22.62 30.94
N LEU A 1111 -3.76 21.87 30.32
CA LEU A 1111 -2.36 22.23 30.14
C LEU A 1111 -2.05 22.34 28.64
N GLY A 1112 -2.27 23.53 28.07
CA GLY A 1112 -2.03 23.77 26.65
C GLY A 1112 -0.55 23.93 26.30
N HIS A 1113 -0.25 23.81 25.00
CA HIS A 1113 1.07 24.07 24.41
C HIS A 1113 0.90 24.35 22.89
N GLY A 1114 1.98 24.52 22.12
CA GLY A 1114 1.95 24.84 20.68
C GLY A 1114 2.03 26.33 20.33
N ALA A 1115 1.94 27.22 21.33
CA ALA A 1115 2.21 28.66 21.13
C ALA A 1115 3.71 29.00 21.20
N HIS A 1116 4.59 28.06 21.59
CA HIS A 1116 6.04 28.23 21.85
C HIS A 1116 6.43 29.27 22.93
N MET A 1117 5.47 29.96 23.53
CA MET A 1117 5.65 30.86 24.68
C MET A 1117 4.63 30.52 25.76
N ILE A 1118 4.89 31.00 26.97
CA ILE A 1118 3.93 31.05 28.06
C ILE A 1118 2.69 31.86 27.63
N GLN A 1119 1.48 31.39 27.95
CA GLN A 1119 0.23 32.17 27.77
C GLN A 1119 -0.49 32.36 29.11
N GLU A 1120 -1.60 33.09 29.08
CA GLU A 1120 -2.43 33.39 30.24
C GLU A 1120 -2.86 32.16 31.07
N LEU A 1121 -3.22 32.43 32.32
CA LEU A 1121 -3.99 31.52 33.17
C LEU A 1121 -5.47 31.92 33.16
N ALA A 1122 -6.36 30.96 33.41
CA ALA A 1122 -7.77 31.23 33.73
C ALA A 1122 -8.31 30.19 34.73
N ARG A 1123 -9.29 30.62 35.52
CA ARG A 1123 -9.99 29.80 36.52
C ARG A 1123 -11.50 29.84 36.28
N GLU A 1124 -12.15 28.69 36.30
CA GLU A 1124 -13.61 28.55 36.14
C GLU A 1124 -14.08 27.39 37.02
N ASP A 1125 -15.10 27.60 37.87
CA ASP A 1125 -15.54 26.65 38.91
C ASP A 1125 -14.38 26.03 39.71
N ARG A 1126 -13.49 26.87 40.26
CA ARG A 1126 -12.21 26.54 40.93
C ARG A 1126 -11.12 25.88 40.08
N ARG A 1127 -11.50 25.20 39.00
CA ARG A 1127 -10.63 24.46 38.06
C ARG A 1127 -9.84 25.41 37.17
N TRP A 1128 -8.74 24.91 36.59
CA TRP A 1128 -7.71 25.75 35.97
C TRP A 1128 -7.46 25.45 34.49
N THR A 1129 -7.09 26.48 33.75
CA THR A 1129 -6.51 26.40 32.41
C THR A 1129 -5.21 27.18 32.35
N VAL A 1130 -4.13 26.48 31.99
CA VAL A 1130 -2.87 27.06 31.53
C VAL A 1130 -2.93 27.07 30.02
N PHE A 1131 -3.04 28.24 29.38
CA PHE A 1131 -3.30 28.28 27.93
C PHE A 1131 -2.11 27.82 27.09
N SER A 1132 -0.88 27.99 27.56
CA SER A 1132 0.33 27.45 26.94
C SER A 1132 1.46 27.37 27.95
N LEU A 1133 2.09 26.18 28.04
CA LEU A 1133 3.39 26.00 28.68
C LEU A 1133 4.53 26.56 27.80
N GLY A 1134 4.36 26.64 26.49
CA GLY A 1134 5.40 27.07 25.55
C GLY A 1134 6.41 25.98 25.22
N ASN A 1135 7.63 26.37 24.85
CA ASN A 1135 8.72 25.43 24.57
C ASN A 1135 9.32 24.89 25.88
N PHE A 1136 9.68 23.61 25.93
CA PHE A 1136 10.55 23.10 27.00
C PHE A 1136 12.01 23.00 26.54
N MET A 1137 12.23 22.22 25.49
CA MET A 1137 13.54 22.00 24.87
C MET A 1137 13.32 21.88 23.37
N PHE A 1138 13.59 22.95 22.64
CA PHE A 1138 13.28 23.07 21.21
C PHE A 1138 14.41 23.85 20.52
N ASN A 1139 15.42 23.14 20.01
CA ASN A 1139 16.74 23.72 19.67
C ASN A 1139 16.78 24.50 18.33
N SER A 1140 15.74 25.30 18.07
CA SER A 1140 15.74 26.39 17.09
C SER A 1140 16.40 27.65 17.66
N LYS A 1141 16.72 28.65 16.83
CA LYS A 1141 17.20 29.97 17.30
C LYS A 1141 16.15 30.86 17.97
N GLY A 1142 14.93 30.36 18.24
CA GLY A 1142 13.84 31.16 18.81
C GLY A 1142 13.33 32.27 17.89
N ARG A 1143 12.10 32.74 18.14
CA ARG A 1143 11.48 33.89 17.43
C ARG A 1143 10.99 35.01 18.36
N TYR A 1144 11.15 34.87 19.68
CA TYR A 1144 10.64 35.77 20.72
C TYR A 1144 10.87 37.25 20.42
N GLY A 1145 12.13 37.69 20.39
CA GLY A 1145 12.48 39.09 20.07
C GLY A 1145 12.17 39.56 18.63
N LYS A 1146 11.87 38.65 17.68
CA LYS A 1146 11.39 39.03 16.33
C LYS A 1146 9.88 39.28 16.30
N LEU A 1147 9.13 38.68 17.21
CA LEU A 1147 7.67 38.73 17.28
C LEU A 1147 7.16 39.50 18.51
N SER A 1148 8.07 40.19 19.22
CA SER A 1148 7.80 40.92 20.47
C SER A 1148 7.11 40.09 21.55
N ALA A 1149 7.43 38.79 21.61
CA ALA A 1149 6.94 37.86 22.62
C ALA A 1149 7.95 37.74 23.78
N PRO A 1150 7.49 37.55 25.03
CA PRO A 1150 8.38 37.34 26.17
C PRO A 1150 9.19 36.04 26.01
N PRO A 1151 10.48 35.97 26.43
CA PRO A 1151 11.37 34.83 26.18
C PRO A 1151 11.10 33.62 27.09
N TYR A 1152 9.88 33.53 27.63
CA TYR A 1152 9.51 32.66 28.73
C TYR A 1152 8.55 31.54 28.29
N SER A 1153 8.74 30.39 28.91
CA SER A 1153 7.88 29.20 28.88
C SER A 1153 7.75 28.68 30.33
N ALA A 1154 7.07 27.57 30.57
CA ALA A 1154 6.89 27.00 31.91
C ALA A 1154 6.95 25.47 31.93
N VAL A 1155 7.36 24.93 33.08
CA VAL A 1155 7.26 23.52 33.45
C VAL A 1155 6.22 23.40 34.57
N ALA A 1156 5.33 22.42 34.49
CA ALA A 1156 4.21 22.28 35.42
C ALA A 1156 4.31 20.98 36.24
N ARG A 1157 4.65 21.09 37.53
CA ARG A 1157 4.65 19.96 38.48
C ARG A 1157 3.29 19.86 39.15
N LEU A 1158 2.49 18.87 38.77
CA LEU A 1158 1.30 18.46 39.50
C LEU A 1158 1.73 17.62 40.71
N ARG A 1159 1.52 18.15 41.91
CA ARG A 1159 1.72 17.42 43.16
C ARG A 1159 0.39 16.86 43.62
N ILE A 1160 0.38 15.58 43.98
CA ILE A 1160 -0.76 14.92 44.64
C ILE A 1160 -0.24 14.31 45.94
N GLN A 1161 -0.91 14.60 47.05
CA GLN A 1161 -0.44 14.23 48.39
C GLN A 1161 -1.62 13.97 49.33
N VAL A 1162 -1.39 13.21 50.41
CA VAL A 1162 -2.41 13.03 51.45
C VAL A 1162 -2.17 14.02 52.59
N VAL A 1163 -3.18 14.83 52.91
CA VAL A 1163 -3.18 15.82 54.00
C VAL A 1163 -4.43 15.59 54.84
N ASP A 1164 -4.24 15.41 56.15
CA ASP A 1164 -5.32 15.10 57.12
C ASP A 1164 -6.25 13.96 56.68
N GLY A 1165 -5.69 12.96 55.97
CA GLY A 1165 -6.44 11.81 55.43
C GLY A 1165 -7.20 12.09 54.12
N THR A 1166 -6.96 13.22 53.45
CA THR A 1166 -7.61 13.61 52.18
C THR A 1166 -6.61 13.86 51.05
N LEU A 1167 -6.98 13.55 49.81
CA LEU A 1167 -6.15 13.80 48.63
C LEU A 1167 -6.14 15.28 48.21
N ASP A 1168 -5.12 16.00 48.67
CA ASP A 1168 -4.78 17.35 48.26
C ASP A 1168 -4.03 17.37 46.90
N ARG A 1169 -4.23 18.45 46.14
CA ARG A 1169 -3.69 18.60 44.77
C ARG A 1169 -3.30 20.05 44.49
N SER A 1170 -2.03 20.27 44.14
CA SER A 1170 -1.50 21.57 43.72
C SER A 1170 -0.77 21.47 42.39
N LEU A 1171 -0.89 22.51 41.57
CA LEU A 1171 -0.09 22.68 40.37
C LEU A 1171 0.99 23.74 40.64
N HIS A 1172 2.24 23.38 40.47
CA HIS A 1172 3.40 24.25 40.62
C HIS A 1172 3.92 24.62 39.22
N LEU A 1173 3.73 25.86 38.77
CA LEU A 1173 4.25 26.35 37.50
C LEU A 1173 5.60 27.04 37.70
N TYR A 1174 6.67 26.42 37.21
CA TYR A 1174 8.05 26.92 37.20
C TYR A 1174 8.32 27.63 35.88
N PRO A 1175 8.45 28.97 35.85
CA PRO A 1175 8.79 29.66 34.61
C PRO A 1175 10.26 29.44 34.25
N ILE A 1176 10.53 29.31 32.95
CA ILE A 1176 11.86 29.04 32.39
C ILE A 1176 12.13 29.96 31.21
N VAL A 1177 13.37 30.43 31.09
CA VAL A 1177 13.84 31.18 29.92
C VAL A 1177 14.17 30.19 28.82
N THR A 1178 13.66 30.46 27.61
CA THR A 1178 13.65 29.52 26.47
C THR A 1178 13.95 30.17 25.11
N ASP A 1179 14.25 31.48 25.05
CA ASP A 1179 14.95 32.02 23.89
C ASP A 1179 16.41 31.55 23.89
N ASN A 1180 16.74 30.63 22.98
CA ASN A 1180 18.08 30.07 22.81
C ASN A 1180 19.15 31.12 22.45
N ARG A 1181 18.78 32.36 22.12
CA ARG A 1181 19.69 33.51 21.98
C ARG A 1181 20.15 34.08 23.33
N ILE A 1182 19.34 33.88 24.37
CA ILE A 1182 19.58 34.33 25.75
C ILE A 1182 20.17 33.18 26.57
N THR A 1183 19.70 31.95 26.34
CA THR A 1183 20.15 30.76 27.09
C THR A 1183 21.38 30.06 26.53
N ASP A 1184 21.79 30.38 25.29
CA ASP A 1184 22.75 29.62 24.48
C ASP A 1184 22.42 28.11 24.45
N TYR A 1185 21.14 27.82 24.20
CA TYR A 1185 20.52 26.48 24.23
C TYR A 1185 20.59 25.77 25.60
N LEU A 1186 20.94 26.46 26.69
CA LEU A 1186 20.99 25.91 28.05
C LEU A 1186 19.84 26.49 28.90
N ASN A 1187 18.61 26.06 28.60
CA ASN A 1187 17.37 26.55 29.22
C ASN A 1187 17.42 26.46 30.75
N ARG A 1188 16.89 27.49 31.41
CA ARG A 1188 17.10 27.74 32.85
C ARG A 1188 15.82 28.25 33.51
N PHE A 1189 15.73 28.10 34.82
CA PHE A 1189 14.78 28.85 35.63
C PHE A 1189 15.00 30.37 35.51
N VAL A 1190 13.94 31.11 35.76
CA VAL A 1190 13.95 32.58 35.82
C VAL A 1190 14.63 33.11 37.09
N THR A 1191 15.18 34.32 37.03
CA THR A 1191 15.62 35.07 38.21
C THR A 1191 14.42 35.63 38.99
N GLU A 1192 14.67 36.23 40.16
CA GLU A 1192 13.63 36.89 40.96
C GLU A 1192 12.99 38.07 40.20
N ASP A 1193 13.79 38.86 39.47
CA ASP A 1193 13.31 39.97 38.63
C ASP A 1193 12.48 39.48 37.43
N GLU A 1194 12.95 38.45 36.72
CA GLU A 1194 12.24 37.83 35.60
C GLU A 1194 10.94 37.15 36.06
N PHE A 1195 10.93 36.57 37.26
CA PHE A 1195 9.71 36.04 37.88
C PHE A 1195 8.71 37.16 38.21
N GLY A 1196 9.18 38.31 38.72
CA GLY A 1196 8.37 39.50 38.93
C GLY A 1196 7.75 40.06 37.64
N GLU A 1197 8.50 40.07 36.53
CA GLU A 1197 7.97 40.40 35.20
C GLU A 1197 6.83 39.44 34.82
N ILE A 1198 7.04 38.13 34.99
CA ILE A 1198 6.07 37.09 34.62
C ILE A 1198 4.80 37.13 35.49
N VAL A 1199 4.94 37.37 36.79
CA VAL A 1199 3.81 37.63 37.71
C VAL A 1199 3.00 38.84 37.26
N THR A 1200 3.67 39.92 36.81
CA THR A 1200 3.02 41.12 36.26
C THR A 1200 2.28 40.81 34.96
N LEU A 1201 2.95 40.14 34.00
CA LEU A 1201 2.38 39.73 32.72
C LEU A 1201 1.14 38.85 32.88
N TRP A 1202 1.09 37.97 33.88
CA TRP A 1202 -0.10 37.19 34.19
C TRP A 1202 -1.18 37.99 34.93
N THR A 1203 -0.80 38.84 35.90
CA THR A 1203 -1.75 39.68 36.65
C THR A 1203 -2.52 40.61 35.71
N ASP A 1204 -1.84 41.27 34.78
CA ASP A 1204 -2.42 42.19 33.78
C ASP A 1204 -3.43 41.51 32.81
N ARG A 1205 -3.43 40.18 32.76
CA ARG A 1205 -4.18 39.37 31.77
C ARG A 1205 -5.19 38.40 32.38
N TYR A 1206 -5.13 38.21 33.70
CA TYR A 1206 -6.03 37.34 34.43
C TYR A 1206 -7.40 38.00 34.61
N THR A 1207 -8.47 37.22 34.45
CA THR A 1207 -9.84 37.73 34.60
C THR A 1207 -10.37 37.40 36.00
N GLY A 1208 -9.80 38.05 37.01
CA GLY A 1208 -10.08 37.81 38.42
C GLY A 1208 -9.07 38.51 39.35
N ASP A 1209 -9.02 38.08 40.60
CA ASP A 1209 -8.04 38.56 41.60
C ASP A 1209 -6.84 37.60 41.66
N PHE A 1210 -5.84 37.85 40.81
CA PHE A 1210 -4.73 36.92 40.56
C PHE A 1210 -3.95 36.56 41.84
N LEU A 1211 -3.62 37.57 42.64
CA LEU A 1211 -2.81 37.41 43.86
C LEU A 1211 -3.60 36.78 45.04
N ARG A 1212 -4.93 36.65 44.89
CA ARG A 1212 -5.79 35.91 45.81
C ARG A 1212 -6.02 34.46 45.36
N ASP A 1213 -6.04 34.21 44.05
CA ASP A 1213 -6.24 32.88 43.49
C ASP A 1213 -4.96 32.03 43.42
N VAL A 1214 -3.78 32.68 43.38
CA VAL A 1214 -2.47 32.05 43.15
C VAL A 1214 -1.44 32.50 44.19
N ALA A 1215 -0.64 31.57 44.73
CA ALA A 1215 0.47 31.89 45.62
C ALA A 1215 1.82 31.90 44.88
N CYS A 1216 2.61 32.95 45.09
CA CYS A 1216 3.98 33.06 44.58
C CYS A 1216 4.96 32.47 45.60
N ASN A 1217 5.75 31.48 45.19
CA ASN A 1217 6.61 30.69 46.07
C ASN A 1217 8.04 30.55 45.53
N ARG A 1218 8.98 30.14 46.41
CA ARG A 1218 10.36 29.77 46.07
C ARG A 1218 10.77 28.50 46.79
N GLU A 1219 11.37 27.54 46.08
CA GLU A 1219 12.05 26.37 46.67
C GLU A 1219 13.57 26.47 46.45
N GLU A 1220 14.36 26.08 47.46
CA GLU A 1220 15.84 26.07 47.40
C GLU A 1220 16.35 24.64 47.27
N VAL A 1221 16.72 24.23 46.06
CA VAL A 1221 16.91 22.82 45.72
C VAL A 1221 18.38 22.51 45.43
N GLY A 1222 19.18 22.59 46.50
CA GLY A 1222 20.62 22.28 46.50
C GLY A 1222 21.49 23.33 45.80
N GLY A 1223 21.28 24.60 46.15
CA GLY A 1223 22.05 25.74 45.60
C GLY A 1223 21.41 26.40 44.37
N GLU A 1224 20.25 25.90 43.93
CA GLU A 1224 19.43 26.48 42.87
C GLU A 1224 18.10 26.97 43.46
N SER A 1225 17.88 28.28 43.42
CA SER A 1225 16.60 28.90 43.78
C SER A 1225 15.62 28.76 42.62
N ARG A 1226 14.44 28.18 42.87
CA ARG A 1226 13.39 27.98 41.86
C ARG A 1226 12.13 28.71 42.29
N PHE A 1227 11.75 29.73 41.52
CA PHE A 1227 10.51 30.48 41.70
C PHE A 1227 9.36 29.77 40.97
N PHE A 1228 8.19 29.71 41.58
CA PHE A 1228 7.01 29.09 40.98
C PHE A 1228 5.70 29.69 41.48
N LEU A 1229 4.64 29.53 40.68
CA LEU A 1229 3.26 29.74 41.11
C LEU A 1229 2.67 28.44 41.65
N GLU A 1230 2.05 28.47 42.83
CA GLU A 1230 1.20 27.40 43.36
C GLU A 1230 -0.27 27.73 43.08
N LEU A 1231 -0.92 26.84 42.34
CA LEU A 1231 -2.34 26.91 42.02
C LEU A 1231 -3.03 25.73 42.73
N ARG A 1232 -3.98 26.00 43.61
CA ARG A 1232 -4.78 24.95 44.28
C ARG A 1232 -5.97 24.57 43.43
N LEU A 1233 -6.17 23.26 43.29
CA LEU A 1233 -7.13 22.66 42.35
C LEU A 1233 -8.53 22.45 42.99
#